data_AF-A0A235FDS6-F1
#
_entry.id   AF-A0A235FDS6-F1
#
_cell.length_a   1.000
_cell.length_b   1.000
_cell.length_c   1.000
_cell.angle_alpha   90.00
_cell.angle_beta   90.00
_cell.angle_gamma   90.00
#
_symmetry.space_group_name_H-M   'P 1'
#
loop_
_entity.id
_entity.type
_entity.pdbx_description
1 polymer ?
#
loop_
_entity_poly.entity_id
_entity_poly.type
_entity_poly.pdbx_seq_one_letter_code
_entity_poly.pdbx_strand_id
1 'polypeptide(L)'
;MAVNSFRHFSKLALILTLVVSMFAPFSQQKASAADVLTVAEAMGKQDKSKATVEGYIVAFTKGTKSYQFTGPFTSNQNTNIAIADSLDETDPAKILPVQLPSGDVRNAVNLYSHPENLHKKIQITGTLETYFSSPGLKNASAFQFVSDGPSEPQAEEVTASTEGVVSKGTSVTLETKTEGASIYYTIDGTVPTKDSTLYTAPITINEDTTIKAIAVKEGLKDSAVKEFKYQVAISGLRIHDIQGASHSSPVANKPVEGVEGIVTHVVDGSNFYMQDLKPDENENTSEGVLVYKKNGHGVNKGDVVTVNGLVKEWVLEGYSDKLKTDLAMTEINADNGAIVLKETGKKLPAATIIGQFGRMQPTKIIDNDNFGLFDPREDGIDFYESMEGMMVRVYNPSVIAPQKYGELVVVPGYSNKEKNKAGGLNITADDYNPERLFLDINDESFVAKTGDFFLGSVTGVMSYGFGNFKVLTNRDELPRFFEGRTERESTHFHEKHKELTIASFNVENFSTDEKETTDEKVSRIAGSIVENLNSPDIVGLVEMQDGNGPKNDGTTDAKESAERLIAEITAQGGPEYVYTDIAPVNNEDGGQPGGNIRVGFIYNPERVKLAEGAKGSATEAVAFKEGKLTANPGRIDPTNPAFEDSRKPLAAQFEFNGESVVVVANHFNSKGGDQPLFGKNQPPFLGSEKQRHEIAGIVNNFVKEVKADDPNAKVVLLGDFNDFEFTKTFDILKGSELTNMIEEVPFKERFTYSYQGNAQVLDHILVSNNMAKKTKVDIVHINSQFMEEHGRASDHDPVIVQIKLDKVKDVKVK
;
A
#
# COMPACT_ATOMS: atom_id res chain seq x y z
N MET A 1 -36.65 12.63 4.04
CA MET A 1 -36.70 12.34 2.60
C MET A 1 -35.32 11.90 2.19
N ALA A 2 -35.25 10.74 1.56
CA ALA A 2 -34.09 9.88 1.52
C ALA A 2 -33.32 10.01 0.20
N VAL A 3 -32.06 9.55 0.24
CA VAL A 3 -31.23 9.10 -0.89
C VAL A 3 -30.75 10.18 -1.86
N ASN A 4 -29.48 10.57 -1.76
CA ASN A 4 -28.51 10.65 -2.87
C ASN A 4 -27.24 11.40 -2.46
N SER A 5 -26.14 10.69 -2.20
CA SER A 5 -24.78 11.18 -2.47
C SER A 5 -23.74 10.07 -2.28
N PHE A 6 -23.83 9.00 -3.08
CA PHE A 6 -22.69 8.11 -3.32
C PHE A 6 -22.57 7.91 -4.81
N ARG A 7 -21.75 8.75 -5.44
CA ARG A 7 -21.23 8.56 -6.80
C ARG A 7 -20.15 9.63 -6.99
N HIS A 8 -18.89 9.24 -6.87
CA HIS A 8 -17.77 9.64 -7.73
C HIS A 8 -16.49 8.88 -7.31
N PHE A 9 -16.49 7.56 -7.45
CA PHE A 9 -15.25 6.79 -7.60
C PHE A 9 -15.45 5.77 -8.69
N SER A 10 -15.09 6.15 -9.91
CA SER A 10 -14.97 5.27 -11.06
C SER A 10 -14.02 5.93 -12.03
N LYS A 11 -12.78 5.42 -12.08
CA LYS A 11 -11.94 5.23 -13.27
C LYS A 11 -10.50 4.92 -12.86
N LEU A 12 -10.19 3.65 -12.69
CA LEU A 12 -9.04 2.99 -13.31
C LEU A 12 -9.22 1.47 -13.13
N ALA A 13 -9.79 0.82 -14.13
CA ALA A 13 -9.86 -0.63 -14.21
C ALA A 13 -9.34 -1.04 -15.58
N LEU A 14 -8.12 -1.59 -15.62
CA LEU A 14 -7.69 -2.42 -16.73
C LEU A 14 -6.72 -3.51 -16.26
N ILE A 15 -7.30 -4.71 -16.09
CA ILE A 15 -6.79 -6.03 -16.47
C ILE A 15 -5.44 -6.48 -15.88
N LEU A 16 -5.48 -7.42 -14.91
CA LEU A 16 -4.95 -8.78 -15.12
C LEU A 16 -5.53 -9.75 -14.07
N THR A 17 -6.58 -10.48 -14.43
CA THR A 17 -6.99 -11.71 -13.75
C THR A 17 -6.08 -12.85 -14.20
N LEU A 18 -5.35 -13.48 -13.28
CA LEU A 18 -5.00 -14.89 -13.41
C LEU A 18 -5.24 -15.62 -12.09
N VAL A 19 -6.11 -16.62 -12.21
CA VAL A 19 -6.67 -17.48 -11.17
C VAL A 19 -5.62 -18.51 -10.74
N VAL A 20 -5.28 -18.54 -9.44
CA VAL A 20 -4.69 -19.74 -8.81
C VAL A 20 -5.84 -20.51 -8.16
N SER A 21 -6.48 -21.38 -8.92
CA SER A 21 -7.35 -22.44 -8.40
C SER A 21 -6.61 -23.75 -8.56
N MET A 22 -5.99 -24.22 -7.49
CA MET A 22 -5.40 -25.56 -7.44
C MET A 22 -6.23 -26.44 -6.51
N PHE A 23 -6.65 -27.58 -7.10
CA PHE A 23 -7.24 -28.78 -6.49
C PHE A 23 -8.72 -28.72 -6.08
N ALA A 24 -9.59 -28.70 -7.09
CA ALA A 24 -10.89 -29.36 -6.99
C ALA A 24 -10.78 -30.79 -7.58
N PRO A 25 -11.33 -31.83 -6.93
CA PRO A 25 -11.41 -33.15 -7.53
C PRO A 25 -12.36 -33.16 -8.73
N PHE A 26 -12.02 -34.01 -9.69
CA PHE A 26 -12.69 -34.29 -10.95
C PHE A 26 -14.22 -34.45 -10.77
N SER A 27 -15.02 -33.53 -11.32
CA SER A 27 -16.45 -33.74 -11.53
C SER A 27 -16.67 -34.05 -13.00
N GLN A 28 -16.94 -35.31 -13.35
CA GLN A 28 -17.62 -35.64 -14.61
C GLN A 28 -18.97 -34.90 -14.59
N GLN A 29 -19.07 -33.76 -15.29
CA GLN A 29 -20.37 -33.14 -15.50
C GLN A 29 -21.19 -34.03 -16.43
N LYS A 30 -22.02 -34.90 -15.82
CA LYS A 30 -23.05 -35.66 -16.54
C LYS A 30 -23.92 -34.69 -17.34
N ALA A 31 -24.08 -34.98 -18.63
CA ALA A 31 -25.04 -34.27 -19.46
C ALA A 31 -26.46 -34.48 -18.90
N SER A 32 -27.24 -33.39 -18.81
CA SER A 32 -28.69 -33.45 -18.58
C SER A 32 -29.36 -34.21 -19.72
N ALA A 33 -30.39 -35.01 -19.41
CA ALA A 33 -31.18 -35.78 -20.37
C ALA A 33 -31.88 -34.90 -21.42
N ALA A 34 -31.16 -34.57 -22.48
CA ALA A 34 -31.69 -34.21 -23.79
C ALA A 34 -31.32 -35.35 -24.75
N ASP A 35 -32.18 -35.64 -25.73
CA ASP A 35 -32.03 -36.76 -26.66
C ASP A 35 -30.61 -36.79 -27.27
N VAL A 36 -29.87 -37.86 -26.99
CA VAL A 36 -28.53 -38.10 -27.52
C VAL A 36 -28.67 -38.49 -28.99
N LEU A 37 -28.07 -37.71 -29.89
CA LEU A 37 -28.13 -37.97 -31.33
C LEU A 37 -27.08 -39.00 -31.74
N THR A 38 -27.40 -39.85 -32.71
CA THR A 38 -26.38 -40.61 -33.44
C THR A 38 -25.56 -39.68 -34.34
N VAL A 39 -24.42 -40.14 -34.83
CA VAL A 39 -23.60 -39.37 -35.76
C VAL A 39 -24.39 -39.05 -37.03
N ALA A 40 -25.10 -40.02 -37.61
CA ALA A 40 -25.94 -39.80 -38.78
C ALA A 40 -27.05 -38.74 -38.54
N GLU A 41 -27.71 -38.77 -37.38
CA GLU A 41 -28.73 -37.77 -37.02
C GLU A 41 -28.14 -36.37 -36.85
N ALA A 42 -26.98 -36.27 -36.19
CA ALA A 42 -26.24 -35.03 -36.02
C ALA A 42 -25.79 -34.42 -37.36
N MET A 43 -25.37 -35.27 -38.31
CA MET A 43 -25.00 -34.85 -39.66
C MET A 43 -26.20 -34.34 -40.47
N GLY A 44 -27.41 -34.88 -40.23
CA GLY A 44 -28.64 -34.45 -40.89
C GLY A 44 -29.26 -33.16 -40.32
N LYS A 45 -28.97 -32.81 -39.07
CA LYS A 45 -29.61 -31.69 -38.36
C LYS A 45 -28.96 -30.32 -38.63
N GLN A 46 -27.65 -30.18 -38.39
CA GLN A 46 -26.81 -29.00 -38.71
C GLN A 46 -27.49 -27.61 -38.64
N ASP A 47 -28.26 -27.37 -37.57
CA ASP A 47 -29.15 -26.21 -37.41
C ASP A 47 -28.58 -25.14 -36.44
N LYS A 48 -27.30 -25.25 -36.08
CA LYS A 48 -26.59 -24.44 -35.08
C LYS A 48 -27.09 -24.62 -33.63
N SER A 49 -27.91 -25.62 -33.36
CA SER A 49 -28.30 -25.96 -31.97
C SER A 49 -27.14 -26.62 -31.21
N LYS A 50 -27.17 -26.52 -29.87
CA LYS A 50 -26.28 -27.27 -28.99
C LYS A 50 -26.87 -28.68 -28.79
N ALA A 51 -26.08 -29.72 -29.06
CA ALA A 51 -26.52 -31.11 -28.96
C ALA A 51 -25.40 -32.03 -28.44
N THR A 52 -25.81 -33.16 -27.86
CA THR A 52 -24.91 -34.26 -27.50
C THR A 52 -24.97 -35.32 -28.58
N VAL A 53 -23.82 -35.70 -29.13
CA VAL A 53 -23.69 -36.72 -30.18
C VAL A 53 -22.94 -37.92 -29.62
N GLU A 54 -23.50 -39.12 -29.82
CA GLU A 54 -22.83 -40.39 -29.52
C GLU A 54 -22.20 -40.97 -30.78
N GLY A 55 -20.94 -41.40 -30.69
CA GLY A 55 -20.24 -42.13 -31.74
C GLY A 55 -18.93 -42.72 -31.25
N TYR A 56 -18.26 -43.49 -32.10
CA TYR A 56 -16.91 -43.99 -31.88
C TYR A 56 -15.89 -43.00 -32.40
N ILE A 57 -14.80 -42.77 -31.65
CA ILE A 57 -13.67 -41.99 -32.15
C ILE A 57 -12.92 -42.82 -33.19
N VAL A 58 -13.05 -42.47 -34.48
CA VAL A 58 -12.49 -43.27 -35.58
C VAL A 58 -11.21 -42.68 -36.16
N ALA A 59 -10.95 -41.37 -35.99
CA ALA A 59 -9.77 -40.73 -36.57
C ALA A 59 -9.43 -39.37 -35.94
N PHE A 60 -8.26 -38.83 -36.27
CA PHE A 60 -7.96 -37.40 -36.19
C PHE A 60 -8.39 -36.70 -37.50
N THR A 61 -9.10 -35.57 -37.40
CA THR A 61 -9.46 -34.75 -38.59
C THR A 61 -8.33 -33.80 -38.97
N LYS A 62 -7.74 -34.01 -40.16
CA LYS A 62 -6.68 -33.14 -40.72
C LYS A 62 -7.25 -31.93 -41.46
N GLY A 63 -8.42 -32.06 -42.07
CA GLY A 63 -9.02 -31.04 -42.92
C GLY A 63 -10.30 -31.54 -43.62
N THR A 64 -10.77 -30.82 -44.64
CA THR A 64 -11.98 -31.19 -45.41
C THR A 64 -11.87 -32.59 -46.00
N LYS A 65 -12.75 -33.49 -45.52
CA LYS A 65 -12.80 -34.92 -45.92
C LYS A 65 -11.44 -35.64 -45.81
N SER A 66 -10.57 -35.19 -44.90
CA SER A 66 -9.22 -35.72 -44.71
C SER A 66 -9.02 -36.13 -43.26
N TYR A 67 -8.77 -37.43 -43.06
CA TYR A 67 -8.73 -38.07 -41.75
C TYR A 67 -7.47 -38.92 -41.57
N GLN A 68 -7.02 -39.08 -40.33
CA GLN A 68 -5.95 -39.99 -39.93
C GLN A 68 -6.54 -41.08 -39.03
N PHE A 69 -6.75 -42.28 -39.57
CA PHE A 69 -7.38 -43.39 -38.87
C PHE A 69 -6.42 -44.19 -37.97
N THR A 70 -5.10 -43.98 -38.11
CA THR A 70 -4.09 -44.72 -37.34
C THR A 70 -2.97 -43.80 -36.83
N GLY A 71 -2.38 -44.17 -35.69
CA GLY A 71 -1.21 -43.50 -35.13
C GLY A 71 0.09 -43.80 -35.90
N PRO A 72 1.21 -43.14 -35.55
CA PRO A 72 1.34 -42.18 -34.44
C PRO A 72 0.70 -40.82 -34.77
N PHE A 73 0.09 -40.20 -33.75
CA PHE A 73 -0.39 -38.82 -33.83
C PHE A 73 0.70 -37.86 -33.32
N THR A 74 0.83 -36.68 -33.94
CA THR A 74 1.89 -35.71 -33.63
C THR A 74 1.38 -34.54 -32.78
N SER A 75 2.29 -33.76 -32.18
CA SER A 75 1.95 -32.73 -31.18
C SER A 75 1.02 -31.60 -31.65
N ASN A 76 0.93 -31.41 -32.96
CA ASN A 76 -0.01 -30.48 -33.60
C ASN A 76 -1.42 -31.09 -33.86
N GLN A 77 -1.68 -32.33 -33.43
CA GLN A 77 -2.91 -33.07 -33.69
C GLN A 77 -3.79 -33.22 -32.43
N ASN A 78 -3.84 -32.19 -31.59
CA ASN A 78 -4.65 -32.19 -30.37
C ASN A 78 -5.98 -31.41 -30.50
N THR A 79 -6.24 -30.77 -31.62
CA THR A 79 -7.36 -29.82 -31.75
C THR A 79 -8.67 -30.42 -32.26
N ASN A 80 -8.65 -31.63 -32.82
CA ASN A 80 -9.79 -32.24 -33.50
C ASN A 80 -9.84 -33.75 -33.28
N ILE A 81 -11.03 -34.31 -33.38
CA ILE A 81 -11.26 -35.76 -33.58
C ILE A 81 -12.38 -35.93 -34.62
N ALA A 82 -12.50 -37.14 -35.15
CA ALA A 82 -13.59 -37.56 -36.03
C ALA A 82 -14.35 -38.69 -35.34
N ILE A 83 -15.69 -38.57 -35.28
CA ILE A 83 -16.57 -39.60 -34.72
C ILE A 83 -17.48 -40.19 -35.79
N ALA A 84 -17.85 -41.47 -35.64
CA ALA A 84 -18.77 -42.18 -36.53
C ALA A 84 -19.67 -43.17 -35.76
N ASP A 85 -20.79 -43.59 -36.35
CA ASP A 85 -21.72 -44.52 -35.70
C ASP A 85 -21.16 -45.95 -35.55
N SER A 86 -20.18 -46.33 -36.36
CA SER A 86 -19.51 -47.64 -36.29
C SER A 86 -18.01 -47.50 -36.07
N LEU A 87 -17.46 -48.41 -35.27
CA LEU A 87 -16.07 -48.46 -34.80
C LEU A 87 -15.01 -48.29 -35.89
N ASP A 88 -15.22 -48.95 -37.04
CA ASP A 88 -14.25 -49.03 -38.13
C ASP A 88 -14.68 -48.19 -39.35
N GLU A 89 -15.53 -47.17 -39.16
CA GLU A 89 -16.02 -46.34 -40.26
C GLU A 89 -14.89 -45.51 -40.89
N THR A 90 -14.78 -45.58 -42.21
CA THR A 90 -13.75 -44.87 -42.98
C THR A 90 -14.34 -44.02 -44.11
N ASP A 91 -15.63 -44.13 -44.39
CA ASP A 91 -16.34 -43.31 -45.38
C ASP A 91 -16.49 -41.86 -44.89
N PRO A 92 -15.86 -40.87 -45.55
CA PRO A 92 -15.98 -39.46 -45.18
C PRO A 92 -17.42 -38.93 -45.14
N ALA A 93 -18.37 -39.58 -45.83
CA ALA A 93 -19.77 -39.19 -45.83
C ALA A 93 -20.52 -39.58 -44.54
N LYS A 94 -19.91 -40.40 -43.67
CA LYS A 94 -20.49 -40.92 -42.42
C LYS A 94 -19.69 -40.54 -41.17
N ILE A 95 -18.71 -39.65 -41.34
CA ILE A 95 -17.83 -39.19 -40.27
C ILE A 95 -18.14 -37.73 -39.95
N LEU A 96 -18.34 -37.45 -38.66
CA LEU A 96 -18.56 -36.11 -38.14
C LEU A 96 -17.25 -35.57 -37.52
N PRO A 97 -16.62 -34.55 -38.11
CA PRO A 97 -15.50 -33.86 -37.50
C PRO A 97 -15.94 -33.04 -36.28
N VAL A 98 -15.20 -33.17 -35.18
CA VAL A 98 -15.43 -32.50 -33.90
C VAL A 98 -14.26 -31.58 -33.58
N GLN A 99 -14.56 -30.31 -33.32
CA GLN A 99 -13.58 -29.33 -32.84
C GLN A 99 -13.43 -29.41 -31.32
N LEU A 100 -12.20 -29.49 -30.83
CA LEU A 100 -11.87 -29.47 -29.41
C LEU A 100 -11.20 -28.12 -29.08
N PRO A 101 -11.89 -27.13 -28.48
CA PRO A 101 -11.29 -25.87 -28.02
C PRO A 101 -10.24 -26.09 -26.91
N SER A 102 -9.40 -25.09 -26.63
CA SER A 102 -8.45 -25.19 -25.52
C SER A 102 -9.20 -25.32 -24.19
N GLY A 103 -8.86 -26.31 -23.37
CA GLY A 103 -9.53 -26.59 -22.10
C GLY A 103 -9.66 -28.09 -21.81
N ASP A 104 -10.45 -28.43 -20.80
CA ASP A 104 -10.49 -29.77 -20.21
C ASP A 104 -10.93 -30.87 -21.18
N VAL A 105 -11.92 -30.59 -22.04
CA VAL A 105 -12.39 -31.54 -23.06
C VAL A 105 -11.27 -31.91 -24.03
N ARG A 106 -10.48 -30.92 -24.49
CA ARG A 106 -9.32 -31.18 -25.36
C ARG A 106 -8.25 -31.97 -24.63
N ASN A 107 -7.93 -31.55 -23.41
CA ASN A 107 -6.91 -32.20 -22.59
C ASN A 107 -7.21 -33.68 -22.43
N ALA A 108 -8.47 -34.06 -22.18
CA ALA A 108 -8.86 -35.44 -21.92
C ALA A 108 -9.13 -36.31 -23.17
N VAL A 109 -9.59 -35.72 -24.28
CA VAL A 109 -10.13 -36.51 -25.40
C VAL A 109 -9.13 -36.69 -26.55
N ASN A 110 -8.19 -35.75 -26.75
CA ASN A 110 -7.39 -35.69 -27.98
C ASN A 110 -6.49 -36.91 -28.24
N LEU A 111 -6.37 -37.32 -29.50
CA LEU A 111 -5.62 -38.52 -29.90
C LEU A 111 -4.09 -38.38 -29.86
N TYR A 112 -3.55 -37.16 -29.78
CA TYR A 112 -2.10 -36.97 -29.62
C TYR A 112 -1.63 -37.37 -28.21
N SER A 113 -2.24 -36.80 -27.18
CA SER A 113 -1.91 -37.09 -25.79
C SER A 113 -2.53 -38.39 -25.30
N HIS A 114 -3.65 -38.81 -25.91
CA HIS A 114 -4.41 -40.01 -25.54
C HIS A 114 -4.69 -40.89 -26.77
N PRO A 115 -3.65 -41.49 -27.39
CA PRO A 115 -3.84 -42.38 -28.55
C PRO A 115 -4.73 -43.59 -28.24
N GLU A 116 -4.83 -43.99 -26.96
CA GLU A 116 -5.73 -45.04 -26.47
C GLU A 116 -7.22 -44.67 -26.55
N ASN A 117 -7.57 -43.42 -26.84
CA ASN A 117 -8.95 -43.02 -27.05
C ASN A 117 -9.49 -43.39 -28.44
N LEU A 118 -8.61 -43.76 -29.38
CA LEU A 118 -9.03 -44.30 -30.67
C LEU A 118 -9.91 -45.53 -30.44
N HIS A 119 -11.04 -45.59 -31.15
CA HIS A 119 -12.08 -46.62 -31.05
C HIS A 119 -12.89 -46.60 -29.74
N LYS A 120 -12.67 -45.67 -28.81
CA LYS A 120 -13.60 -45.51 -27.68
C LYS A 120 -14.90 -44.89 -28.16
N LYS A 121 -16.02 -45.40 -27.64
CA LYS A 121 -17.33 -44.76 -27.80
C LYS A 121 -17.40 -43.53 -26.90
N ILE A 122 -17.96 -42.44 -27.39
CA ILE A 122 -18.01 -41.15 -26.70
C ILE A 122 -19.36 -40.49 -26.95
N GLN A 123 -19.92 -39.88 -25.91
CA GLN A 123 -20.94 -38.85 -26.02
C GLN A 123 -20.27 -37.49 -25.84
N ILE A 124 -20.41 -36.60 -26.82
CA ILE A 124 -19.74 -35.29 -26.81
C ILE A 124 -20.73 -34.18 -27.15
N THR A 125 -20.74 -33.12 -26.34
CA THR A 125 -21.68 -32.00 -26.45
C THR A 125 -21.02 -30.77 -27.08
N GLY A 126 -21.60 -30.27 -28.17
CA GLY A 126 -21.13 -29.07 -28.86
C GLY A 126 -22.23 -28.44 -29.73
N THR A 127 -21.85 -27.51 -30.59
CA THR A 127 -22.75 -26.83 -31.53
C THR A 127 -22.74 -27.52 -32.88
N LEU A 128 -23.91 -27.91 -33.40
CA LEU A 128 -24.07 -28.55 -34.71
C LEU A 128 -23.97 -27.52 -35.85
N GLU A 129 -22.80 -27.37 -36.43
CA GLU A 129 -22.56 -26.48 -37.56
C GLU A 129 -21.42 -26.99 -38.45
N THR A 130 -21.39 -26.51 -39.70
CA THR A 130 -20.38 -26.92 -40.68
C THR A 130 -18.96 -26.73 -40.14
N TYR A 131 -18.17 -27.80 -40.18
CA TYR A 131 -16.76 -27.79 -39.84
C TYR A 131 -15.96 -28.51 -40.93
N PHE A 132 -14.88 -27.88 -41.41
CA PHE A 132 -14.13 -28.34 -42.58
C PHE A 132 -15.01 -28.59 -43.84
N SER A 133 -15.99 -27.71 -44.10
CA SER A 133 -16.94 -27.82 -45.23
C SER A 133 -17.79 -29.11 -45.23
N SER A 134 -17.90 -29.78 -44.09
CA SER A 134 -18.77 -30.95 -43.85
C SER A 134 -19.66 -30.68 -42.63
N PRO A 135 -20.79 -31.37 -42.47
CA PRO A 135 -21.52 -31.39 -41.19
C PRO A 135 -20.55 -31.65 -40.03
N GLY A 136 -20.61 -30.87 -38.96
CA GLY A 136 -19.64 -30.95 -37.86
C GLY A 136 -20.23 -30.67 -36.48
N LEU A 137 -19.38 -30.81 -35.47
CA LEU A 137 -19.67 -30.43 -34.08
C LEU A 137 -18.57 -29.50 -33.58
N LYS A 138 -18.87 -28.21 -33.44
CA LYS A 138 -17.91 -27.19 -32.99
C LYS A 138 -18.05 -26.87 -31.52
N ASN A 139 -16.99 -26.28 -30.94
CA ASN A 139 -16.98 -25.83 -29.55
C ASN A 139 -17.38 -26.91 -28.54
N ALA A 140 -16.77 -28.10 -28.62
CA ALA A 140 -17.04 -29.18 -27.67
C ALA A 140 -16.85 -28.69 -26.22
N SER A 141 -17.87 -28.89 -25.39
CA SER A 141 -18.00 -28.28 -24.06
C SER A 141 -18.22 -29.28 -22.93
N ALA A 142 -18.64 -30.50 -23.23
CA ALA A 142 -18.75 -31.61 -22.28
C ALA A 142 -18.55 -32.93 -23.02
N PHE A 143 -18.08 -33.97 -22.32
CA PHE A 143 -17.98 -35.31 -22.87
C PHE A 143 -18.11 -36.38 -21.78
N GLN A 144 -18.48 -37.59 -22.20
CA GLN A 144 -18.29 -38.81 -21.43
C GLN A 144 -17.92 -39.96 -22.38
N PHE A 145 -16.93 -40.76 -22.01
CA PHE A 145 -16.70 -42.03 -22.71
C PHE A 145 -17.80 -43.01 -22.33
N VAL A 146 -18.36 -43.68 -23.34
CA VAL A 146 -19.37 -44.73 -23.17
C VAL A 146 -18.63 -46.06 -23.26
N SER A 147 -18.71 -46.88 -22.21
CA SER A 147 -18.12 -48.21 -22.23
C SER A 147 -19.05 -49.18 -22.98
N ASP A 148 -18.54 -49.86 -24.00
CA ASP A 148 -19.24 -51.00 -24.62
C ASP A 148 -19.14 -52.22 -23.71
N GLY A 149 -20.05 -52.24 -22.73
CA GLY A 149 -20.25 -53.33 -21.79
C GLY A 149 -21.11 -52.85 -20.63
N PRO A 150 -21.92 -53.73 -20.00
CA PRO A 150 -22.47 -53.39 -18.69
C PRO A 150 -21.28 -53.04 -17.80
N SER A 151 -21.31 -51.88 -17.12
CA SER A 151 -20.36 -51.64 -16.04
C SER A 151 -20.45 -52.85 -15.13
N GLU A 152 -19.34 -53.56 -14.90
CA GLU A 152 -19.30 -54.52 -13.81
C GLU A 152 -19.88 -53.80 -12.59
N PRO A 153 -20.91 -54.36 -11.94
CA PRO A 153 -21.57 -53.64 -10.86
C PRO A 153 -20.49 -53.33 -9.80
N GLN A 154 -20.35 -52.06 -9.45
CA GLN A 154 -19.32 -51.55 -8.55
C GLN A 154 -19.97 -51.08 -7.26
N ALA A 155 -19.31 -51.28 -6.12
CA ALA A 155 -19.77 -50.69 -4.87
C ALA A 155 -19.72 -49.15 -4.96
N GLU A 156 -20.76 -48.50 -4.46
CA GLU A 156 -20.84 -47.05 -4.34
C GLU A 156 -19.80 -46.52 -3.36
N GLU A 157 -19.32 -45.31 -3.61
CA GLU A 157 -18.31 -44.66 -2.76
C GLU A 157 -18.77 -44.54 -1.30
N VAL A 158 -17.80 -44.62 -0.41
CA VAL A 158 -18.03 -44.36 1.02
C VAL A 158 -18.35 -42.88 1.20
N THR A 159 -19.28 -42.61 2.10
CA THR A 159 -19.65 -41.28 2.60
C THR A 159 -19.39 -41.23 4.10
N ALA A 160 -19.11 -40.05 4.64
CA ALA A 160 -18.93 -39.83 6.07
C ALA A 160 -20.06 -38.93 6.61
N SER A 161 -20.41 -39.08 7.89
CA SER A 161 -21.43 -38.25 8.55
C SER A 161 -21.07 -36.77 8.62
N THR A 162 -19.77 -36.45 8.61
CA THR A 162 -19.22 -35.10 8.62
C THR A 162 -17.79 -35.13 8.09
N GLU A 163 -17.25 -33.98 7.70
CA GLU A 163 -15.84 -33.77 7.35
C GLU A 163 -15.46 -32.31 7.60
N GLY A 164 -14.16 -32.01 7.71
CA GLY A 164 -13.65 -30.66 7.97
C GLY A 164 -13.36 -30.40 9.45
N VAL A 165 -13.65 -29.19 9.92
CA VAL A 165 -13.39 -28.78 11.30
C VAL A 165 -14.42 -29.41 12.24
N VAL A 166 -13.95 -30.11 13.27
CA VAL A 166 -14.79 -30.83 14.25
C VAL A 166 -14.30 -30.61 15.69
N SER A 167 -15.20 -30.74 16.66
CA SER A 167 -14.82 -30.72 18.09
C SER A 167 -14.11 -32.01 18.47
N LYS A 168 -13.24 -31.95 19.48
CA LYS A 168 -12.56 -33.13 20.04
C LYS A 168 -13.59 -34.16 20.55
N GLY A 169 -13.41 -35.42 20.15
CA GLY A 169 -14.31 -36.52 20.50
C GLY A 169 -15.46 -36.73 19.51
N THR A 170 -15.49 -36.01 18.38
CA THR A 170 -16.52 -36.20 17.35
C THR A 170 -16.53 -37.63 16.83
N SER A 171 -17.71 -38.24 16.82
CA SER A 171 -17.94 -39.61 16.36
C SER A 171 -18.38 -39.60 14.90
N VAL A 172 -17.50 -40.05 14.01
CA VAL A 172 -17.73 -40.12 12.55
C VAL A 172 -18.27 -41.48 12.16
N THR A 173 -19.39 -41.51 11.43
CA THR A 173 -19.88 -42.73 10.79
C THR A 173 -19.50 -42.78 9.33
N LEU A 174 -19.17 -43.96 8.83
CA LEU A 174 -18.94 -44.25 7.42
C LEU A 174 -20.09 -45.10 6.87
N GLU A 175 -20.60 -44.72 5.70
CA GLU A 175 -21.72 -45.40 5.05
C GLU A 175 -21.49 -45.55 3.55
N THR A 176 -22.05 -46.60 2.96
CA THR A 176 -22.14 -46.78 1.50
C THR A 176 -23.57 -47.19 1.17
N LYS A 177 -24.09 -46.74 0.03
CA LYS A 177 -25.43 -47.10 -0.44
C LYS A 177 -25.51 -48.52 -1.01
N THR A 178 -24.38 -49.18 -1.23
CA THR A 178 -24.35 -50.58 -1.66
C THR A 178 -24.74 -51.50 -0.52
N GLU A 179 -25.95 -52.03 -0.58
CA GLU A 179 -26.51 -52.90 0.45
C GLU A 179 -25.62 -54.14 0.72
N GLY A 180 -25.27 -54.33 2.00
CA GLY A 180 -24.44 -55.43 2.45
C GLY A 180 -22.98 -55.39 2.01
N ALA A 181 -22.47 -54.24 1.54
CA ALA A 181 -21.03 -54.01 1.34
C ALA A 181 -20.32 -53.79 2.68
N SER A 182 -19.06 -54.23 2.76
CA SER A 182 -18.16 -53.97 3.88
C SER A 182 -17.30 -52.74 3.59
N ILE A 183 -17.09 -51.87 4.58
CA ILE A 183 -16.24 -50.69 4.45
C ILE A 183 -14.90 -50.97 5.15
N TYR A 184 -13.79 -50.74 4.47
CA TYR A 184 -12.44 -50.81 5.05
C TYR A 184 -11.80 -49.44 5.04
N TYR A 185 -11.00 -49.12 6.06
CA TYR A 185 -10.40 -47.79 6.20
C TYR A 185 -9.00 -47.80 6.81
N THR A 186 -8.30 -46.68 6.60
CA THR A 186 -6.98 -46.36 7.16
C THR A 186 -6.98 -44.93 7.69
N ILE A 187 -6.16 -44.67 8.71
CA ILE A 187 -5.95 -43.33 9.30
C ILE A 187 -4.49 -42.86 9.24
N ASP A 188 -3.58 -43.75 8.83
CA ASP A 188 -2.15 -43.52 8.69
C ASP A 188 -1.77 -42.97 7.30
N GLY A 189 -2.76 -42.68 6.46
CA GLY A 189 -2.58 -42.15 5.11
C GLY A 189 -2.35 -43.20 4.02
N THR A 190 -2.23 -44.49 4.36
CA THR A 190 -2.08 -45.58 3.38
C THR A 190 -3.36 -45.82 2.58
N VAL A 191 -3.26 -46.40 1.38
CA VAL A 191 -4.44 -46.72 0.56
C VAL A 191 -5.17 -47.92 1.18
N PRO A 192 -6.46 -47.81 1.53
CA PRO A 192 -7.17 -48.89 2.18
C PRO A 192 -7.44 -50.05 1.20
N THR A 193 -7.39 -51.27 1.71
CA THR A 193 -7.68 -52.51 0.97
C THR A 193 -8.54 -53.45 1.84
N LYS A 194 -8.85 -54.66 1.36
CA LYS A 194 -9.59 -55.67 2.14
C LYS A 194 -8.84 -56.16 3.39
N ASP A 195 -7.53 -55.93 3.44
CA ASP A 195 -6.68 -56.25 4.60
C ASP A 195 -6.58 -55.10 5.60
N SER A 196 -7.17 -53.93 5.29
CA SER A 196 -7.22 -52.78 6.19
C SER A 196 -8.26 -52.96 7.29
N THR A 197 -8.40 -51.97 8.18
CA THR A 197 -9.34 -52.06 9.31
C THR A 197 -10.78 -52.08 8.80
N LEU A 198 -11.53 -53.13 9.14
CA LEU A 198 -12.97 -53.22 8.85
C LEU A 198 -13.73 -52.22 9.74
N TYR A 199 -14.51 -51.35 9.11
CA TYR A 199 -15.38 -50.41 9.80
C TYR A 199 -16.58 -51.15 10.41
N THR A 200 -16.63 -51.18 11.75
CA THR A 200 -17.68 -51.88 12.53
C THR A 200 -18.35 -51.00 13.58
N ALA A 201 -17.75 -49.84 13.89
CA ALA A 201 -18.25 -48.85 14.83
C ALA A 201 -17.76 -47.45 14.41
N PRO A 202 -18.44 -46.37 14.84
CA PRO A 202 -18.01 -45.01 14.56
C PRO A 202 -16.57 -44.72 14.98
N ILE A 203 -15.88 -43.86 14.24
CA ILE A 203 -14.49 -43.48 14.48
C ILE A 203 -14.47 -42.17 15.28
N THR A 204 -13.85 -42.17 16.46
CA THR A 204 -13.71 -40.96 17.29
C THR A 204 -12.50 -40.14 16.87
N ILE A 205 -12.72 -38.87 16.52
CA ILE A 205 -11.66 -37.92 16.15
C ILE A 205 -11.21 -37.14 17.37
N ASN A 206 -9.96 -37.34 17.82
CA ASN A 206 -9.38 -36.65 18.97
C ASN A 206 -8.25 -35.67 18.63
N GLU A 207 -7.71 -35.78 17.41
CA GLU A 207 -6.66 -34.95 16.83
C GLU A 207 -6.86 -34.88 15.31
N ASP A 208 -6.12 -34.00 14.63
CA ASP A 208 -6.16 -33.88 13.17
C ASP A 208 -5.94 -35.25 12.51
N THR A 209 -6.94 -35.71 11.74
CA THR A 209 -6.99 -37.08 11.23
C THR A 209 -7.40 -37.08 9.76
N THR A 210 -6.83 -37.96 8.95
CA THR A 210 -7.30 -38.23 7.58
C THR A 210 -7.79 -39.66 7.50
N ILE A 211 -9.08 -39.86 7.21
CA ILE A 211 -9.66 -41.19 6.99
C ILE A 211 -9.70 -41.45 5.49
N LYS A 212 -9.09 -42.55 5.05
CA LYS A 212 -9.30 -43.08 3.69
C LYS A 212 -10.14 -44.34 3.77
N ALA A 213 -11.18 -44.45 2.94
CA ALA A 213 -12.12 -45.56 2.99
C ALA A 213 -12.50 -46.11 1.60
N ILE A 214 -12.84 -47.40 1.57
CA ILE A 214 -13.20 -48.19 0.39
C ILE A 214 -14.35 -49.13 0.76
N ALA A 215 -15.37 -49.21 -0.09
CA ALA A 215 -16.46 -50.16 0.03
C ALA A 215 -16.22 -51.39 -0.85
N VAL A 216 -16.46 -52.57 -0.29
CA VAL A 216 -16.18 -53.87 -0.91
C VAL A 216 -17.40 -54.77 -0.79
N LYS A 217 -17.84 -55.34 -1.91
CA LYS A 217 -18.92 -56.34 -1.95
C LYS A 217 -18.54 -57.47 -2.89
N GLU A 218 -18.70 -58.71 -2.43
CA GLU A 218 -18.46 -59.88 -3.27
C GLU A 218 -19.35 -59.85 -4.52
N GLY A 219 -18.77 -60.16 -5.69
CA GLY A 219 -19.46 -60.08 -6.98
C GLY A 219 -19.54 -58.66 -7.56
N LEU A 220 -19.08 -57.64 -6.84
CA LEU A 220 -18.91 -56.28 -7.33
C LEU A 220 -17.44 -55.89 -7.42
N LYS A 221 -17.13 -54.93 -8.28
CA LYS A 221 -15.87 -54.19 -8.23
C LYS A 221 -15.85 -53.29 -6.98
N ASP A 222 -14.70 -53.16 -6.33
CA ASP A 222 -14.55 -52.29 -5.15
C ASP A 222 -14.80 -50.81 -5.52
N SER A 223 -15.27 -49.99 -4.57
CA SER A 223 -15.50 -48.55 -4.78
C SER A 223 -14.19 -47.80 -5.06
N ALA A 224 -14.28 -46.56 -5.56
CA ALA A 224 -13.14 -45.65 -5.48
C ALA A 224 -12.78 -45.39 -4.00
N VAL A 225 -11.50 -45.13 -3.75
CA VAL A 225 -11.02 -44.72 -2.42
C VAL A 225 -11.48 -43.28 -2.18
N LYS A 226 -12.22 -43.06 -1.10
CA LYS A 226 -12.62 -41.73 -0.65
C LYS A 226 -11.72 -41.27 0.50
N GLU A 227 -11.37 -40.00 0.50
CA GLU A 227 -10.58 -39.35 1.54
C GLU A 227 -11.44 -38.31 2.27
N PHE A 228 -11.44 -38.36 3.60
CA PHE A 228 -12.11 -37.41 4.49
C PHE A 228 -11.06 -36.81 5.44
N LYS A 229 -10.98 -35.48 5.50
CA LYS A 229 -10.01 -34.77 6.35
C LYS A 229 -10.72 -34.13 7.53
N TYR A 230 -10.11 -34.26 8.70
CA TYR A 230 -10.62 -33.69 9.95
C TYR A 230 -9.57 -32.81 10.60
N GLN A 231 -9.97 -31.60 10.98
CA GLN A 231 -9.18 -30.70 11.84
C GLN A 231 -9.90 -30.55 13.17
N VAL A 232 -9.20 -30.74 14.28
CA VAL A 232 -9.80 -30.63 15.61
C VAL A 232 -9.71 -29.18 16.10
N ALA A 233 -10.87 -28.57 16.35
CA ALA A 233 -10.92 -27.23 16.92
C ALA A 233 -10.35 -27.22 18.34
N ILE A 234 -9.52 -26.22 18.65
CA ILE A 234 -9.00 -26.01 19.99
C ILE A 234 -10.09 -25.35 20.83
N SER A 235 -10.48 -26.01 21.92
CA SER A 235 -11.48 -25.53 22.87
C SER A 235 -10.83 -25.04 24.17
N GLY A 236 -11.55 -24.21 24.90
CA GLY A 236 -11.11 -23.71 26.22
C GLY A 236 -10.11 -22.56 26.16
N LEU A 237 -9.78 -22.07 24.96
CA LEU A 237 -8.96 -20.87 24.79
C LEU A 237 -9.72 -19.61 25.19
N ARG A 238 -8.98 -18.67 25.76
CA ARG A 238 -9.36 -17.29 26.01
C ARG A 238 -8.72 -16.39 24.97
N ILE A 239 -9.12 -15.12 24.93
CA ILE A 239 -8.61 -14.21 23.90
C ILE A 239 -7.10 -13.98 24.07
N HIS A 240 -6.59 -13.86 25.29
CA HIS A 240 -5.13 -13.79 25.54
C HIS A 240 -4.36 -15.03 25.07
N ASP A 241 -4.96 -16.23 25.10
CA ASP A 241 -4.31 -17.44 24.58
C ASP A 241 -4.21 -17.41 23.04
N ILE A 242 -5.16 -16.73 22.38
CA ILE A 242 -5.18 -16.55 20.93
C ILE A 242 -4.21 -15.45 20.53
N GLN A 243 -4.14 -14.35 21.27
CA GLN A 243 -3.21 -13.26 20.99
C GLN A 243 -1.77 -13.67 21.28
N GLY A 244 -1.49 -14.15 22.50
CA GLY A 244 -0.12 -14.44 22.94
C GLY A 244 0.71 -13.17 23.18
N ALA A 245 1.98 -13.36 23.53
CA ALA A 245 2.95 -12.30 23.78
C ALA A 245 3.95 -12.18 22.62
N SER A 246 3.42 -11.94 21.42
CA SER A 246 4.16 -11.82 20.15
C SER A 246 3.31 -11.14 19.09
N HIS A 247 3.94 -10.63 18.01
CA HIS A 247 3.28 -10.07 16.80
C HIS A 247 2.57 -11.10 15.91
N SER A 248 2.27 -12.27 16.46
CA SER A 248 1.60 -13.37 15.75
C SER A 248 1.01 -14.30 16.77
N SER A 249 -0.19 -14.79 16.48
CA SER A 249 -0.90 -15.74 17.32
C SER A 249 -0.14 -17.07 17.46
N PRO A 250 0.00 -17.64 18.68
CA PRO A 250 0.54 -18.99 18.90
C PRO A 250 -0.36 -20.09 18.31
N VAL A 251 -1.60 -19.77 17.94
CA VAL A 251 -2.57 -20.68 17.32
C VAL A 251 -2.97 -20.20 15.91
N ALA A 252 -2.13 -19.39 15.26
CA ALA A 252 -2.34 -18.99 13.87
C ALA A 252 -2.59 -20.20 12.94
N ASN A 253 -3.57 -20.05 12.05
CA ASN A 253 -4.05 -21.09 11.13
C ASN A 253 -4.64 -22.33 11.81
N LYS A 254 -5.07 -22.23 13.08
CA LYS A 254 -5.81 -23.29 13.78
C LYS A 254 -7.28 -22.94 13.96
N PRO A 255 -8.20 -23.91 13.79
CA PRO A 255 -9.59 -23.72 14.17
C PRO A 255 -9.72 -23.64 15.70
N VAL A 256 -10.55 -22.72 16.17
CA VAL A 256 -10.90 -22.54 17.59
C VAL A 256 -12.40 -22.61 17.75
N GLU A 257 -12.86 -23.06 18.93
CA GLU A 257 -14.28 -23.13 19.26
C GLU A 257 -14.57 -22.61 20.67
N GLY A 258 -15.73 -21.97 20.81
CA GLY A 258 -16.24 -21.52 22.10
C GLY A 258 -15.52 -20.32 22.69
N VAL A 259 -14.80 -19.53 21.88
CA VAL A 259 -14.09 -18.34 22.35
C VAL A 259 -15.11 -17.29 22.75
N GLU A 260 -15.23 -17.00 24.05
CA GLU A 260 -16.22 -16.06 24.59
C GLU A 260 -15.66 -14.65 24.69
N GLY A 261 -16.43 -13.66 24.25
CA GLY A 261 -16.06 -12.24 24.35
C GLY A 261 -17.29 -11.33 24.30
N ILE A 262 -17.11 -10.09 24.78
CA ILE A 262 -18.09 -9.01 24.63
C ILE A 262 -17.72 -8.12 23.46
N VAL A 263 -18.66 -7.83 22.57
CA VAL A 263 -18.49 -6.97 21.40
C VAL A 263 -18.26 -5.53 21.88
N THR A 264 -17.08 -4.99 21.60
CA THR A 264 -16.64 -3.66 22.04
C THR A 264 -16.79 -2.60 20.94
N HIS A 265 -16.64 -3.01 19.68
CA HIS A 265 -16.74 -2.13 18.52
C HIS A 265 -17.23 -2.92 17.29
N VAL A 266 -18.12 -2.33 16.49
CA VAL A 266 -18.59 -2.88 15.21
C VAL A 266 -18.06 -1.97 14.11
N VAL A 267 -17.19 -2.51 13.25
CA VAL A 267 -16.53 -1.74 12.18
C VAL A 267 -17.48 -1.61 10.99
N ASP A 268 -18.03 -2.73 10.55
CA ASP A 268 -18.96 -2.82 9.42
C ASP A 268 -19.84 -4.08 9.57
N GLY A 269 -20.60 -4.46 8.55
CA GLY A 269 -21.48 -5.64 8.62
C GLY A 269 -20.76 -7.00 8.67
N SER A 270 -19.45 -7.03 8.43
CA SER A 270 -18.61 -8.24 8.44
C SER A 270 -17.60 -8.26 9.58
N ASN A 271 -17.17 -7.11 10.07
CA ASN A 271 -16.07 -6.96 11.02
C ASN A 271 -16.53 -6.36 12.34
N PHE A 272 -16.14 -7.00 13.45
CA PHE A 272 -16.30 -6.44 14.79
C PHE A 272 -15.14 -6.86 15.70
N TYR A 273 -14.87 -6.05 16.72
CA TYR A 273 -13.96 -6.37 17.79
C TYR A 273 -14.73 -6.90 19.00
N MET A 274 -14.17 -7.91 19.66
CA MET A 274 -14.64 -8.36 20.97
C MET A 274 -13.49 -8.43 21.96
N GLN A 275 -13.80 -8.32 23.24
CA GLN A 275 -12.83 -8.38 24.33
C GLN A 275 -13.24 -9.39 25.40
N ASP A 276 -12.27 -9.98 26.09
CA ASP A 276 -12.54 -10.98 27.12
C ASP A 276 -13.23 -10.34 28.34
N LEU A 277 -14.17 -11.08 28.93
CA LEU A 277 -14.88 -10.73 30.16
C LEU A 277 -14.12 -11.09 31.45
N LYS A 278 -13.13 -11.98 31.37
CA LYS A 278 -12.25 -12.32 32.51
C LYS A 278 -10.80 -12.26 32.03
N PRO A 279 -10.26 -11.04 31.84
CA PRO A 279 -8.90 -10.86 31.38
C PRO A 279 -7.90 -11.46 32.37
N ASP A 280 -6.72 -11.81 31.89
CA ASP A 280 -5.58 -12.12 32.73
C ASP A 280 -4.93 -10.84 33.30
N GLU A 281 -3.78 -11.00 33.98
CA GLU A 281 -3.02 -9.88 34.55
C GLU A 281 -1.72 -9.60 33.77
N ASN A 282 -1.56 -10.19 32.58
CA ASN A 282 -0.34 -10.11 31.79
C ASN A 282 -0.43 -8.98 30.76
N GLU A 283 0.31 -7.90 31.00
CA GLU A 283 0.35 -6.74 30.10
C GLU A 283 0.95 -7.03 28.72
N ASN A 284 1.57 -8.20 28.54
CA ASN A 284 2.14 -8.62 27.26
C ASN A 284 1.14 -9.33 26.35
N THR A 285 -0.06 -9.65 26.84
CA THR A 285 -1.11 -10.31 26.06
C THR A 285 -2.30 -9.38 25.88
N SER A 286 -2.84 -9.33 24.66
CA SER A 286 -4.07 -8.61 24.42
C SER A 286 -5.30 -9.43 24.82
N GLU A 287 -6.33 -8.74 25.32
CA GLU A 287 -7.63 -9.31 25.65
C GLU A 287 -8.69 -9.03 24.58
N GLY A 288 -8.34 -8.27 23.54
CA GLY A 288 -9.19 -7.95 22.41
C GLY A 288 -8.84 -8.79 21.19
N VAL A 289 -9.78 -9.00 20.28
CA VAL A 289 -9.53 -9.70 19.00
C VAL A 289 -10.50 -9.23 17.92
N LEU A 290 -10.04 -9.19 16.66
CA LEU A 290 -10.88 -8.95 15.49
C LEU A 290 -11.66 -10.22 15.12
N VAL A 291 -12.92 -10.07 14.73
CA VAL A 291 -13.77 -11.17 14.23
C VAL A 291 -14.36 -10.81 12.88
N TYR A 292 -14.22 -11.72 11.91
CA TYR A 292 -14.73 -11.55 10.54
C TYR A 292 -15.83 -12.57 10.21
N LYS A 293 -16.91 -12.12 9.57
CA LYS A 293 -17.95 -12.96 8.95
C LYS A 293 -18.59 -12.31 7.71
N LYS A 294 -18.31 -12.86 6.52
CA LYS A 294 -18.60 -12.35 5.16
C LYS A 294 -20.06 -12.03 4.81
N ASN A 295 -21.04 -12.42 5.63
CA ASN A 295 -22.47 -12.27 5.33
C ASN A 295 -23.29 -11.79 6.54
N GLY A 296 -22.79 -10.81 7.28
CA GLY A 296 -23.51 -10.27 8.44
C GLY A 296 -23.21 -11.05 9.70
N HIS A 297 -22.45 -10.47 10.62
CA HIS A 297 -22.25 -11.06 11.96
C HIS A 297 -23.50 -10.93 12.84
N GLY A 298 -24.35 -9.91 12.62
CA GLY A 298 -25.64 -9.74 13.30
C GLY A 298 -25.55 -9.37 14.79
N VAL A 299 -24.40 -8.90 15.25
CA VAL A 299 -24.13 -8.53 16.65
C VAL A 299 -24.03 -7.02 16.82
N ASN A 300 -24.24 -6.54 18.04
CA ASN A 300 -24.17 -5.14 18.43
C ASN A 300 -23.15 -4.92 19.56
N LYS A 301 -22.65 -3.70 19.71
CA LYS A 301 -21.83 -3.28 20.86
C LYS A 301 -22.55 -3.63 22.18
N GLY A 302 -21.87 -4.35 23.06
CA GLY A 302 -22.40 -4.84 24.34
C GLY A 302 -23.00 -6.26 24.31
N ASP A 303 -23.05 -6.90 23.14
CA ASP A 303 -23.43 -8.32 23.04
C ASP A 303 -22.30 -9.22 23.53
N VAL A 304 -22.62 -10.26 24.30
CA VAL A 304 -21.69 -11.34 24.66
C VAL A 304 -21.92 -12.49 23.70
N VAL A 305 -20.85 -12.97 23.07
CA VAL A 305 -20.90 -14.02 22.07
C VAL A 305 -19.86 -15.09 22.35
N THR A 306 -20.13 -16.31 21.88
CA THR A 306 -19.08 -17.31 21.66
C THR A 306 -18.83 -17.47 20.17
N VAL A 307 -17.56 -17.45 19.78
CA VAL A 307 -17.12 -17.53 18.38
C VAL A 307 -16.36 -18.83 18.14
N ASN A 308 -16.74 -19.50 17.05
CA ASN A 308 -15.95 -20.56 16.43
C ASN A 308 -15.42 -20.02 15.11
N GLY A 309 -14.17 -20.32 14.77
CA GLY A 309 -13.57 -19.83 13.54
C GLY A 309 -12.14 -20.29 13.36
N LEU A 310 -11.52 -19.88 12.25
CA LEU A 310 -10.11 -20.09 11.98
C LEU A 310 -9.33 -18.84 12.41
N VAL A 311 -8.33 -19.01 13.28
CA VAL A 311 -7.44 -17.89 13.65
C VAL A 311 -6.51 -17.58 12.48
N LYS A 312 -6.38 -16.31 12.12
CA LYS A 312 -5.55 -15.82 11.02
C LYS A 312 -4.76 -14.59 11.42
N GLU A 313 -3.59 -14.46 10.81
CA GLU A 313 -2.88 -13.19 10.69
C GLU A 313 -3.40 -12.45 9.47
N TRP A 314 -4.16 -11.37 9.69
CA TRP A 314 -4.83 -10.63 8.63
C TRP A 314 -4.29 -9.22 8.47
N VAL A 315 -3.65 -8.95 7.33
CA VAL A 315 -3.20 -7.59 6.98
C VAL A 315 -4.39 -6.77 6.51
N LEU A 316 -4.75 -5.74 7.29
CA LEU A 316 -5.83 -4.79 7.02
C LEU A 316 -5.51 -3.84 5.84
N GLU A 317 -6.22 -2.73 5.73
CA GLU A 317 -5.93 -1.67 4.77
C GLU A 317 -4.52 -1.08 4.90
N GLY A 318 -3.94 -0.70 3.77
CA GLY A 318 -2.56 -0.24 3.68
C GLY A 318 -2.19 0.09 2.23
N TYR A 319 -0.94 0.51 2.02
CA TYR A 319 -0.41 0.82 0.70
C TYR A 319 -0.26 -0.45 -0.18
N SER A 320 0.12 -0.26 -1.44
CA SER A 320 0.20 -1.34 -2.44
C SER A 320 1.17 -2.47 -2.06
N ASP A 321 2.13 -2.18 -1.19
CA ASP A 321 3.17 -3.07 -0.66
C ASP A 321 2.87 -3.63 0.74
N LYS A 322 1.71 -3.32 1.34
CA LYS A 322 1.33 -3.70 2.73
C LYS A 322 1.63 -5.16 3.10
N LEU A 323 1.43 -6.11 2.18
CA LEU A 323 1.70 -7.53 2.44
C LEU A 323 3.19 -7.83 2.71
N LYS A 324 4.10 -6.89 2.42
CA LYS A 324 5.54 -6.96 2.63
C LYS A 324 6.03 -6.08 3.78
N THR A 325 5.27 -5.06 4.16
CA THR A 325 5.71 -4.00 5.08
C THR A 325 4.90 -3.92 6.37
N ASP A 326 3.60 -4.19 6.29
CA ASP A 326 2.67 -3.94 7.37
C ASP A 326 2.57 -5.15 8.31
N LEU A 327 2.31 -4.87 9.59
CA LEU A 327 1.88 -5.87 10.56
C LEU A 327 0.52 -6.45 10.17
N ALA A 328 0.24 -7.64 10.69
CA ALA A 328 -1.06 -8.28 10.57
C ALA A 328 -1.81 -8.10 11.90
N MET A 329 -3.15 -8.11 11.84
CA MET A 329 -4.00 -8.20 13.01
C MET A 329 -4.39 -9.65 13.26
N THR A 330 -4.52 -10.06 14.52
CA THR A 330 -5.08 -11.37 14.86
C THR A 330 -6.60 -11.37 14.65
N GLU A 331 -7.07 -12.20 13.72
CA GLU A 331 -8.47 -12.34 13.33
C GLU A 331 -9.01 -13.74 13.65
N ILE A 332 -10.19 -13.84 14.26
CA ILE A 332 -11.00 -15.06 14.23
C ILE A 332 -11.94 -15.00 13.02
N ASN A 333 -11.61 -15.77 11.99
CA ASN A 333 -12.41 -15.86 10.78
C ASN A 333 -13.58 -16.86 10.98
N ALA A 334 -14.78 -16.33 11.19
CA ALA A 334 -15.98 -17.10 11.53
C ALA A 334 -16.84 -17.46 10.30
N ASP A 335 -16.32 -17.37 9.07
CA ASP A 335 -17.08 -17.67 7.84
C ASP A 335 -17.64 -19.10 7.83
N ASN A 336 -16.76 -20.08 8.09
CA ASN A 336 -17.11 -21.49 8.21
C ASN A 336 -17.39 -21.90 9.66
N GLY A 337 -17.45 -20.92 10.56
CA GLY A 337 -17.73 -21.09 11.98
C GLY A 337 -19.08 -20.52 12.39
N ALA A 338 -19.23 -20.34 13.70
CA ALA A 338 -20.48 -19.90 14.32
C ALA A 338 -20.22 -18.73 15.26
N ILE A 339 -21.16 -17.79 15.28
CA ILE A 339 -21.24 -16.74 16.30
C ILE A 339 -22.54 -17.00 17.05
N VAL A 340 -22.44 -17.30 18.35
CA VAL A 340 -23.60 -17.62 19.19
C VAL A 340 -23.76 -16.54 20.24
N LEU A 341 -24.85 -15.77 20.13
CA LEU A 341 -25.25 -14.78 21.12
C LEU A 341 -25.60 -15.43 22.46
N LYS A 342 -25.02 -14.93 23.55
CA LYS A 342 -25.24 -15.39 24.93
C LYS A 342 -26.05 -14.38 25.75
N GLU A 343 -25.73 -13.10 25.61
CA GLU A 343 -26.29 -12.00 26.39
C GLU A 343 -26.25 -10.71 25.56
N THR A 344 -27.17 -9.77 25.78
CA THR A 344 -27.21 -8.48 25.07
C THR A 344 -27.17 -7.31 26.05
N GLY A 345 -26.69 -6.15 25.59
CA GLY A 345 -26.73 -4.90 26.37
C GLY A 345 -25.89 -4.92 27.66
N LYS A 346 -24.86 -5.77 27.71
CA LYS A 346 -23.95 -5.84 28.84
C LYS A 346 -23.07 -4.60 28.90
N LYS A 347 -22.75 -4.17 30.11
CA LYS A 347 -21.80 -3.07 30.32
C LYS A 347 -20.42 -3.48 29.78
N LEU A 348 -19.82 -2.62 28.98
CA LEU A 348 -18.49 -2.82 28.43
C LEU A 348 -17.41 -2.87 29.54
N PRO A 349 -16.30 -3.61 29.30
CA PRO A 349 -15.16 -3.61 30.20
C PRO A 349 -14.57 -2.20 30.37
N ALA A 350 -13.84 -1.99 31.46
CA ALA A 350 -13.08 -0.76 31.61
C ALA A 350 -11.98 -0.72 30.55
N ALA A 351 -11.88 0.40 29.83
CA ALA A 351 -10.83 0.59 28.85
C ALA A 351 -9.45 0.72 29.52
N THR A 352 -8.44 0.12 28.90
CA THR A 352 -7.03 0.26 29.31
C THR A 352 -6.58 1.70 29.08
N ILE A 353 -6.02 2.33 30.11
CA ILE A 353 -5.58 3.72 30.02
C ILE A 353 -4.18 3.77 29.42
N ILE A 354 -4.00 4.57 28.38
CA ILE A 354 -2.69 4.91 27.80
C ILE A 354 -2.22 6.25 28.37
N GLY A 355 -0.99 6.29 28.89
CA GLY A 355 -0.35 7.46 29.50
C GLY A 355 -0.30 7.41 31.03
N GLN A 356 -0.11 8.58 31.66
CA GLN A 356 0.27 8.75 33.08
C GLN A 356 -0.58 7.99 34.12
N PHE A 357 -1.86 7.71 33.83
CA PHE A 357 -2.78 7.04 34.74
C PHE A 357 -3.00 5.56 34.42
N GLY A 358 -2.20 4.98 33.53
CA GLY A 358 -2.26 3.58 33.15
C GLY A 358 -0.91 3.11 32.61
N ARG A 359 -0.93 2.52 31.42
CA ARG A 359 0.28 2.03 30.75
C ARG A 359 1.02 3.19 30.09
N MET A 360 2.25 3.44 30.52
CA MET A 360 3.12 4.47 29.94
C MET A 360 3.69 3.98 28.62
N GLN A 361 3.51 4.76 27.56
CA GLN A 361 4.11 4.48 26.26
C GLN A 361 5.63 4.65 26.34
N PRO A 362 6.41 3.78 25.67
CA PRO A 362 7.78 4.09 25.32
C PRO A 362 7.84 5.38 24.52
N THR A 363 8.86 6.21 24.78
CA THR A 363 8.96 7.55 24.17
C THR A 363 10.18 7.74 23.26
N LYS A 364 10.91 6.65 22.97
CA LYS A 364 12.17 6.72 22.22
C LYS A 364 12.36 5.57 21.23
N ILE A 365 12.19 4.34 21.70
CA ILE A 365 12.46 3.13 20.92
C ILE A 365 11.16 2.63 20.31
N ILE A 366 11.18 2.38 18.99
CA ILE A 366 10.09 1.66 18.31
C ILE A 366 10.34 0.16 18.46
N ASP A 367 11.52 -0.28 18.04
CA ASP A 367 12.10 -1.62 18.20
C ASP A 367 13.62 -1.47 18.04
N ASN A 368 14.41 -2.16 18.87
CA ASN A 368 15.88 -2.13 18.78
C ASN A 368 16.54 -3.50 18.62
N ASP A 369 15.76 -4.58 18.56
CA ASP A 369 16.24 -5.96 18.53
C ASP A 369 15.65 -6.82 17.40
N ASN A 370 14.92 -6.18 16.47
CA ASN A 370 14.24 -6.78 15.33
C ASN A 370 13.28 -7.89 15.76
N PHE A 371 12.34 -7.54 16.65
CA PHE A 371 11.36 -8.45 17.25
C PHE A 371 11.98 -9.65 17.99
N GLY A 372 13.16 -9.44 18.59
CA GLY A 372 13.88 -10.48 19.30
C GLY A 372 13.19 -10.87 20.62
N LEU A 373 12.83 -9.88 21.42
CA LEU A 373 12.09 -9.99 22.66
C LEU A 373 10.81 -9.16 22.55
N PHE A 374 9.67 -9.75 22.90
CA PHE A 374 8.43 -8.98 23.05
C PHE A 374 8.45 -8.21 24.39
N ASP A 375 8.87 -6.94 24.37
CA ASP A 375 8.96 -6.04 25.51
C ASP A 375 8.15 -4.73 25.32
N PRO A 376 6.85 -4.76 25.64
CA PRO A 376 5.97 -3.58 25.65
C PRO A 376 6.42 -2.41 26.53
N ARG A 377 7.43 -2.57 27.40
CA ARG A 377 7.94 -1.50 28.27
C ARG A 377 9.08 -0.72 27.63
N GLU A 378 9.81 -1.34 26.72
CA GLU A 378 10.91 -0.71 25.98
C GLU A 378 10.47 -0.30 24.57
N ASP A 379 9.72 -1.16 23.89
CA ASP A 379 9.44 -1.05 22.46
C ASP A 379 8.03 -0.53 22.19
N GLY A 380 7.96 0.60 21.48
CA GLY A 380 6.69 1.22 21.11
C GLY A 380 5.83 0.31 20.24
N ILE A 381 6.42 -0.51 19.38
CA ILE A 381 5.69 -1.44 18.51
C ILE A 381 5.00 -2.54 19.33
N ASP A 382 5.70 -3.10 20.32
CA ASP A 382 5.18 -4.12 21.25
C ASP A 382 4.15 -3.53 22.21
N PHE A 383 4.34 -2.28 22.61
CA PHE A 383 3.41 -1.57 23.48
C PHE A 383 1.99 -1.56 22.89
N TYR A 384 1.84 -1.17 21.63
CA TYR A 384 0.52 -1.14 21.00
C TYR A 384 0.03 -2.53 20.60
N GLU A 385 0.93 -3.41 20.14
CA GLU A 385 0.60 -4.81 19.81
C GLU A 385 -0.01 -5.55 21.01
N SER A 386 0.55 -5.35 22.21
CA SER A 386 0.03 -5.95 23.45
C SER A 386 -1.36 -5.44 23.86
N MET A 387 -1.93 -4.48 23.11
CA MET A 387 -3.30 -3.98 23.29
C MET A 387 -4.16 -4.17 22.03
N GLU A 388 -3.70 -4.91 21.03
CA GLU A 388 -4.39 -5.13 19.76
C GLU A 388 -5.87 -5.52 19.96
N GLY A 389 -6.81 -4.78 19.40
CA GLY A 389 -8.25 -5.05 19.54
C GLY A 389 -8.86 -4.72 20.91
N MET A 390 -8.08 -4.29 21.90
CA MET A 390 -8.60 -3.89 23.21
C MET A 390 -9.26 -2.51 23.17
N MET A 391 -10.25 -2.30 24.03
CA MET A 391 -10.71 -0.96 24.35
C MET A 391 -9.62 -0.19 25.11
N VAL A 392 -9.19 0.93 24.55
CA VAL A 392 -8.20 1.83 25.13
C VAL A 392 -8.79 3.21 25.39
N ARG A 393 -8.18 3.94 26.33
CA ARG A 393 -8.57 5.29 26.71
C ARG A 393 -7.36 6.20 26.81
N VAL A 394 -7.47 7.37 26.19
CA VAL A 394 -6.47 8.43 26.24
C VAL A 394 -7.05 9.65 26.93
N TYR A 395 -6.40 10.14 27.99
CA TYR A 395 -6.84 11.32 28.72
C TYR A 395 -6.30 12.60 28.10
N ASN A 396 -7.16 13.60 27.91
CA ASN A 396 -6.85 14.94 27.41
C ASN A 396 -5.84 14.94 26.24
N PRO A 397 -6.07 14.14 25.17
CA PRO A 397 -5.11 14.03 24.10
C PRO A 397 -4.84 15.40 23.45
N SER A 398 -3.57 15.67 23.16
CA SER A 398 -3.13 16.83 22.39
C SER A 398 -2.85 16.42 20.94
N VAL A 399 -3.36 17.17 19.98
CA VAL A 399 -3.08 17.02 18.56
C VAL A 399 -1.67 17.52 18.26
N ILE A 400 -0.86 16.72 17.58
CA ILE A 400 0.56 17.00 17.31
C ILE A 400 0.88 17.17 15.82
N ALA A 401 -0.12 17.02 14.95
CA ALA A 401 -0.04 17.29 13.52
C ALA A 401 -1.43 17.66 12.96
N PRO A 402 -1.52 18.36 11.83
CA PRO A 402 -2.79 18.61 11.15
C PRO A 402 -3.55 17.32 10.85
N GLN A 403 -4.88 17.37 10.95
CA GLN A 403 -5.76 16.26 10.57
C GLN A 403 -5.53 15.88 9.11
N LYS A 404 -5.47 14.58 8.84
CA LYS A 404 -5.48 14.04 7.47
C LYS A 404 -6.30 12.75 7.42
N TYR A 405 -7.11 12.58 6.38
CA TYR A 405 -7.92 11.37 6.13
C TYR A 405 -8.91 11.00 7.25
N GLY A 406 -9.34 11.98 8.05
CA GLY A 406 -10.18 11.74 9.22
C GLY A 406 -9.43 11.14 10.40
N GLU A 407 -8.09 11.27 10.40
CA GLU A 407 -7.22 10.80 11.47
C GLU A 407 -6.56 11.97 12.20
N LEU A 408 -6.55 11.91 13.53
CA LEU A 408 -5.85 12.84 14.40
C LEU A 408 -4.66 12.15 15.03
N VAL A 409 -3.45 12.66 14.80
CA VAL A 409 -2.27 12.16 15.52
C VAL A 409 -2.14 12.90 16.83
N VAL A 410 -2.08 12.15 17.93
CA VAL A 410 -2.10 12.70 19.28
C VAL A 410 -1.02 12.09 20.17
N VAL A 411 -0.78 12.77 21.30
CA VAL A 411 -0.18 12.16 22.50
C VAL A 411 -1.12 12.33 23.70
N PRO A 412 -1.10 11.42 24.69
CA PRO A 412 -1.85 11.61 25.92
C PRO A 412 -1.50 12.92 26.62
N GLY A 413 -2.49 13.49 27.31
CA GLY A 413 -2.28 14.61 28.23
C GLY A 413 -1.25 14.23 29.29
N TYR A 414 -0.40 15.19 29.66
CA TYR A 414 0.73 14.99 30.58
C TYR A 414 1.85 14.06 30.06
N SER A 415 1.99 13.93 28.73
CA SER A 415 3.22 13.39 28.15
C SER A 415 4.44 14.18 28.67
N ASN A 416 5.48 13.45 29.11
CA ASN A 416 6.74 14.03 29.59
C ASN A 416 7.66 14.50 28.44
N LYS A 417 7.25 14.30 27.19
CA LYS A 417 8.06 14.66 26.04
C LYS A 417 8.00 16.15 25.77
N GLU A 418 9.17 16.70 25.45
CA GLU A 418 9.27 18.10 25.08
C GLU A 418 8.63 18.33 23.71
N LYS A 419 7.64 19.23 23.68
CA LYS A 419 6.99 19.66 22.45
C LYS A 419 7.74 20.83 21.81
N ASN A 420 7.67 20.90 20.49
CA ASN A 420 8.12 22.06 19.72
C ASN A 420 7.21 23.28 19.94
N LYS A 421 7.53 24.43 19.34
CA LYS A 421 6.75 25.67 19.55
C LYS A 421 5.29 25.55 19.15
N ALA A 422 4.98 24.77 18.11
CA ALA A 422 3.63 24.52 17.64
C ALA A 422 2.86 23.47 18.47
N GLY A 423 3.52 22.82 19.44
CA GLY A 423 2.93 21.74 20.25
C GLY A 423 3.06 20.34 19.64
N GLY A 424 3.81 20.20 18.54
CA GLY A 424 4.15 18.93 17.89
C GLY A 424 5.42 18.29 18.45
N LEU A 425 5.82 17.17 17.86
CA LEU A 425 7.01 16.41 18.27
C LEU A 425 8.04 16.34 17.14
N ASN A 426 9.23 16.86 17.41
CA ASN A 426 10.33 16.79 16.45
C ASN A 426 10.95 15.40 16.45
N ILE A 427 11.39 14.95 15.29
CA ILE A 427 12.24 13.75 15.19
C ILE A 427 13.70 14.08 15.51
N THR A 428 14.45 13.06 15.91
CA THR A 428 15.91 13.11 16.05
C THR A 428 16.52 11.81 15.52
N ALA A 429 17.85 11.73 15.46
CA ALA A 429 18.55 10.53 15.00
C ALA A 429 18.22 9.27 15.83
N ASP A 430 17.81 9.45 17.09
CA ASP A 430 17.57 8.38 18.06
C ASP A 430 16.14 8.37 18.61
N ASP A 431 15.22 9.15 18.04
CA ASP A 431 13.83 9.25 18.48
C ASP A 431 12.88 9.60 17.32
N TYR A 432 12.05 8.62 16.93
CA TYR A 432 11.00 8.73 15.91
C TYR A 432 9.59 8.79 16.51
N ASN A 433 9.52 9.21 17.78
CA ASN A 433 8.29 9.45 18.54
C ASN A 433 7.36 8.23 18.58
N PRO A 434 7.75 7.11 19.21
CA PRO A 434 6.88 5.93 19.35
C PRO A 434 5.59 6.20 20.13
N GLU A 435 5.56 7.21 20.99
CA GLU A 435 4.39 7.57 21.80
C GLU A 435 3.25 8.26 21.02
N ARG A 436 3.45 8.53 19.72
CA ARG A 436 2.41 9.02 18.82
C ARG A 436 1.32 7.96 18.66
N LEU A 437 0.07 8.40 18.73
CA LEU A 437 -1.10 7.54 18.56
C LEU A 437 -2.09 8.19 17.61
N PHE A 438 -2.60 7.42 16.66
CA PHE A 438 -3.63 7.90 15.75
C PHE A 438 -5.01 7.68 16.37
N LEU A 439 -5.88 8.68 16.28
CA LEU A 439 -7.30 8.55 16.53
C LEU A 439 -7.99 8.56 15.17
N ASP A 440 -8.52 7.43 14.75
CA ASP A 440 -9.34 7.36 13.55
C ASP A 440 -10.77 7.73 13.96
N ILE A 441 -11.20 8.93 13.54
CA ILE A 441 -12.53 9.46 13.81
C ILE A 441 -13.45 9.35 12.59
N ASN A 442 -12.91 8.87 11.45
CA ASN A 442 -13.59 8.70 10.17
C ASN A 442 -14.38 9.96 9.72
N ASP A 443 -13.78 11.14 9.90
CA ASP A 443 -14.35 12.44 9.54
C ASP A 443 -13.29 13.39 8.99
N GLU A 444 -13.11 13.38 7.66
CA GLU A 444 -12.17 14.28 6.96
C GLU A 444 -12.54 15.76 7.08
N SER A 445 -13.77 16.10 7.46
CA SER A 445 -14.21 17.49 7.63
C SER A 445 -13.82 18.08 8.98
N PHE A 446 -13.26 17.26 9.88
CA PHE A 446 -12.85 17.72 11.21
C PHE A 446 -11.61 18.62 11.12
N VAL A 447 -11.79 19.90 11.46
CA VAL A 447 -10.69 20.87 11.45
C VAL A 447 -9.89 20.78 12.75
N ALA A 448 -8.64 20.34 12.64
CA ALA A 448 -7.69 20.28 13.75
C ALA A 448 -6.25 20.48 13.27
N LYS A 449 -5.51 21.33 13.97
CA LYS A 449 -4.09 21.60 13.75
C LYS A 449 -3.23 21.22 14.95
N THR A 450 -1.92 21.25 14.76
CA THR A 450 -0.95 21.01 15.83
C THR A 450 -1.16 21.99 16.98
N GLY A 451 -1.18 21.46 18.21
CA GLY A 451 -1.38 22.23 19.43
C GLY A 451 -2.84 22.32 19.90
N ASP A 452 -3.80 21.94 19.06
CA ASP A 452 -5.19 21.75 19.48
C ASP A 452 -5.29 20.55 20.45
N PHE A 453 -6.37 20.47 21.23
CA PHE A 453 -6.50 19.41 22.25
C PHE A 453 -7.93 19.14 22.67
N PHE A 454 -8.11 18.01 23.34
CA PHE A 454 -9.37 17.61 23.96
C PHE A 454 -9.34 17.81 25.48
N LEU A 455 -10.45 18.28 26.07
CA LEU A 455 -10.67 18.20 27.53
C LEU A 455 -11.67 17.08 27.83
N GLY A 456 -11.14 15.95 28.30
CA GLY A 456 -11.86 14.72 28.52
C GLY A 456 -11.10 13.53 27.96
N SER A 457 -11.72 12.36 28.02
CA SER A 457 -11.12 11.13 27.50
C SER A 457 -11.65 10.80 26.12
N VAL A 458 -10.76 10.37 25.24
CA VAL A 458 -11.14 9.63 24.02
C VAL A 458 -11.04 8.15 24.33
N THR A 459 -12.06 7.37 23.98
CA THR A 459 -12.10 5.91 24.17
C THR A 459 -12.43 5.26 22.85
N GLY A 460 -11.72 4.19 22.50
CA GLY A 460 -11.94 3.45 21.25
C GLY A 460 -11.26 2.10 21.31
N VAL A 461 -11.17 1.41 20.18
CA VAL A 461 -10.48 0.11 20.08
C VAL A 461 -9.15 0.27 19.36
N MET A 462 -8.08 -0.36 19.88
CA MET A 462 -6.79 -0.39 19.20
C MET A 462 -6.86 -1.27 17.96
N SER A 463 -6.41 -0.74 16.83
CA SER A 463 -6.35 -1.37 15.52
C SER A 463 -5.03 -0.99 14.86
N TYR A 464 -4.78 -1.54 13.68
CA TYR A 464 -3.59 -1.24 12.90
C TYR A 464 -3.95 -1.11 11.41
N GLY A 465 -3.30 -0.19 10.69
CA GLY A 465 -3.45 -0.08 9.24
C GLY A 465 -2.58 1.05 8.67
N PHE A 466 -2.25 0.98 7.39
CA PHE A 466 -1.36 1.95 6.73
C PHE A 466 -0.05 2.20 7.51
N GLY A 467 0.59 1.14 8.00
CA GLY A 467 1.86 1.26 8.72
C GLY A 467 1.81 1.88 10.12
N ASN A 468 0.62 2.03 10.74
CA ASN A 468 0.46 2.70 12.04
C ASN A 468 -0.63 2.07 12.91
N PHE A 469 -0.45 2.13 14.24
CA PHE A 469 -1.49 1.81 15.22
C PHE A 469 -2.49 2.96 15.38
N LYS A 470 -3.77 2.60 15.50
CA LYS A 470 -4.90 3.52 15.50
C LYS A 470 -5.91 3.16 16.58
N VAL A 471 -6.49 4.16 17.22
CA VAL A 471 -7.68 4.01 18.05
C VAL A 471 -8.90 4.33 17.21
N LEU A 472 -9.70 3.31 16.90
CA LEU A 472 -10.98 3.48 16.20
C LEU A 472 -11.99 4.08 17.18
N THR A 473 -12.44 5.30 16.89
CA THR A 473 -13.37 6.06 17.73
C THR A 473 -14.41 6.76 16.86
N ASN A 474 -15.54 7.13 17.47
CA ASN A 474 -16.61 7.84 16.75
C ASN A 474 -16.53 9.34 17.02
N ARG A 475 -16.72 10.15 15.98
CA ARG A 475 -16.80 11.62 16.08
C ARG A 475 -17.77 12.12 17.14
N ASP A 476 -18.92 11.45 17.28
CA ASP A 476 -19.99 11.79 18.22
C ASP A 476 -19.67 11.41 19.68
N GLU A 477 -18.69 10.53 19.89
CA GLU A 477 -18.23 10.12 21.22
C GLU A 477 -17.05 10.98 21.73
N LEU A 478 -16.52 11.88 20.90
CA LEU A 478 -15.39 12.72 21.27
C LEU A 478 -15.77 13.75 22.33
N PRO A 479 -14.87 14.01 23.31
CA PRO A 479 -15.08 15.05 24.30
C PRO A 479 -14.93 16.44 23.67
N ARG A 480 -15.07 17.48 24.50
CA ARG A 480 -14.97 18.86 24.03
C ARG A 480 -13.57 19.14 23.47
N PHE A 481 -13.53 19.58 22.21
CA PHE A 481 -12.33 20.01 21.51
C PHE A 481 -12.06 21.50 21.72
N PHE A 482 -10.78 21.87 21.77
CA PHE A 482 -10.30 23.23 21.95
C PHE A 482 -9.19 23.52 20.95
N GLU A 483 -9.29 24.70 20.35
CA GLU A 483 -8.22 25.27 19.55
C GLU A 483 -7.03 25.67 20.44
N GLY A 484 -5.83 25.32 19.99
CA GLY A 484 -4.57 25.70 20.61
C GLY A 484 -4.20 27.17 20.39
N ARG A 485 -2.95 27.52 20.70
CA ARG A 485 -2.40 28.87 20.51
C ARG A 485 -1.44 28.98 19.34
N THR A 486 -1.35 27.93 18.53
CA THR A 486 -0.47 27.88 17.38
C THR A 486 -1.00 28.80 16.30
N GLU A 487 -0.20 29.80 15.93
CA GLU A 487 -0.56 30.85 14.96
C GLU A 487 0.51 30.94 13.87
N ARG A 488 0.08 31.32 12.66
CA ARG A 488 0.97 31.55 11.53
C ARG A 488 1.84 32.78 11.80
N GLU A 489 3.13 32.71 11.53
CA GLU A 489 4.08 33.79 11.85
C GLU A 489 4.66 34.51 10.63
N SER A 490 5.39 35.60 10.88
CA SER A 490 6.17 36.30 9.86
C SER A 490 7.61 36.39 10.32
N THR A 491 8.54 36.39 9.37
CA THR A 491 9.96 36.49 9.68
C THR A 491 10.28 37.74 10.48
N HIS A 492 11.23 37.63 11.40
CA HIS A 492 11.72 38.76 12.18
C HIS A 492 12.71 39.66 11.42
N PHE A 493 13.01 39.36 10.15
CA PHE A 493 13.92 40.14 9.31
C PHE A 493 13.21 41.36 8.69
N HIS A 494 13.41 42.55 9.28
CA HIS A 494 12.82 43.81 8.81
C HIS A 494 13.82 44.80 8.15
N GLU A 495 15.12 44.71 8.44
CA GLU A 495 16.14 45.66 7.93
C GLU A 495 16.85 45.18 6.66
N LYS A 496 16.09 45.02 5.56
CA LYS A 496 16.64 44.42 4.32
C LYS A 496 17.65 45.31 3.58
N HIS A 497 17.64 46.63 3.77
CA HIS A 497 18.37 47.54 2.88
C HIS A 497 19.89 47.28 2.73
N LYS A 498 20.56 46.71 3.75
CA LYS A 498 22.01 46.50 3.75
C LYS A 498 22.45 45.03 3.64
N GLU A 499 21.53 44.09 3.78
CA GLU A 499 21.81 42.66 3.86
C GLU A 499 21.00 41.93 2.77
N LEU A 500 21.54 40.84 2.27
CA LEU A 500 20.90 40.04 1.24
C LEU A 500 19.94 39.04 1.90
N THR A 501 18.71 38.97 1.42
CA THR A 501 17.72 37.98 1.87
C THR A 501 17.46 36.92 0.81
N ILE A 502 17.64 35.64 1.17
CA ILE A 502 17.41 34.51 0.28
C ILE A 502 16.47 33.54 0.97
N ALA A 503 15.38 33.16 0.31
CA ALA A 503 14.43 32.18 0.81
C ALA A 503 14.35 30.93 -0.06
N SER A 504 13.98 29.81 0.56
CA SER A 504 13.52 28.58 -0.10
C SER A 504 12.04 28.41 0.16
N PHE A 505 11.25 28.11 -0.86
CA PHE A 505 9.84 27.84 -0.69
C PHE A 505 9.36 26.75 -1.67
N ASN A 506 8.96 25.60 -1.12
CA ASN A 506 8.19 24.61 -1.87
C ASN A 506 6.74 25.09 -2.01
N VAL A 507 6.32 25.32 -3.25
CA VAL A 507 5.00 25.87 -3.61
C VAL A 507 3.96 24.80 -4.00
N GLU A 508 4.29 23.52 -3.77
CA GLU A 508 3.41 22.35 -3.85
C GLU A 508 2.68 22.25 -5.20
N ASN A 509 3.37 21.70 -6.21
CA ASN A 509 2.86 21.50 -7.57
C ASN A 509 2.26 22.74 -8.24
N PHE A 510 2.95 23.88 -8.17
CA PHE A 510 2.38 25.18 -8.57
C PHE A 510 2.13 25.31 -10.07
N SER A 511 0.84 25.43 -10.40
CA SER A 511 0.16 25.47 -11.68
C SER A 511 -0.29 26.80 -12.31
N THR A 512 -0.56 26.83 -13.62
CA THR A 512 -1.71 27.59 -14.16
C THR A 512 -3.01 26.78 -14.14
N ASP A 513 -2.96 25.45 -13.95
CA ASP A 513 -4.16 24.62 -13.88
C ASP A 513 -4.94 24.93 -12.60
N GLU A 514 -6.10 25.57 -12.75
CA GLU A 514 -6.97 25.99 -11.65
C GLU A 514 -7.52 24.83 -10.81
N LYS A 515 -7.48 23.59 -11.32
CA LYS A 515 -7.90 22.41 -10.56
C LYS A 515 -6.84 21.96 -9.55
N GLU A 516 -5.58 22.10 -9.92
CA GLU A 516 -4.44 21.72 -9.10
C GLU A 516 -3.95 22.91 -8.24
N THR A 517 -4.02 24.12 -8.79
CA THR A 517 -3.65 25.37 -8.13
C THR A 517 -4.76 26.40 -8.29
N THR A 518 -5.68 26.41 -7.32
CA THR A 518 -6.79 27.39 -7.30
C THR A 518 -6.27 28.81 -7.09
N ASP A 519 -7.06 29.81 -7.48
CA ASP A 519 -6.72 31.22 -7.26
C ASP A 519 -6.51 31.53 -5.77
N GLU A 520 -7.27 30.89 -4.87
CA GLU A 520 -7.06 31.04 -3.43
C GLU A 520 -5.70 30.50 -2.99
N LYS A 521 -5.24 29.37 -3.55
CA LYS A 521 -3.89 28.85 -3.27
C LYS A 521 -2.82 29.81 -3.80
N VAL A 522 -2.98 30.34 -5.02
CA VAL A 522 -2.05 31.36 -5.57
C VAL A 522 -1.96 32.56 -4.64
N SER A 523 -3.11 33.09 -4.21
CA SER A 523 -3.20 34.25 -3.33
C SER A 523 -2.53 33.98 -1.97
N ARG A 524 -2.71 32.78 -1.39
CA ARG A 524 -2.03 32.38 -0.14
C ARG A 524 -0.52 32.25 -0.30
N ILE A 525 -0.02 31.69 -1.41
CA ILE A 525 1.42 31.57 -1.68
C ILE A 525 2.04 32.96 -1.88
N ALA A 526 1.40 33.82 -2.67
CA ALA A 526 1.83 35.20 -2.87
C ALA A 526 1.87 35.98 -1.54
N GLY A 527 0.82 35.88 -0.73
CA GLY A 527 0.76 36.50 0.60
C GLY A 527 1.85 35.97 1.54
N SER A 528 2.17 34.68 1.46
CA SER A 528 3.30 34.10 2.20
C SER A 528 4.64 34.73 1.81
N ILE A 529 4.84 35.06 0.53
CA ILE A 529 6.05 35.74 0.06
C ILE A 529 6.06 37.22 0.49
N VAL A 530 4.94 37.91 0.33
CA VAL A 530 4.85 39.36 0.59
C VAL A 530 4.84 39.67 2.08
N GLU A 531 3.93 39.05 2.84
CA GLU A 531 3.64 39.37 4.24
C GLU A 531 4.47 38.53 5.21
N ASN A 532 4.53 37.21 5.03
CA ASN A 532 5.19 36.31 5.97
C ASN A 532 6.73 36.32 5.79
N LEU A 533 7.22 36.27 4.55
CA LEU A 533 8.66 36.35 4.21
C LEU A 533 9.16 37.79 3.99
N ASN A 534 8.25 38.77 4.08
CA ASN A 534 8.53 40.21 3.93
C ASN A 534 9.16 40.57 2.57
N SER A 535 8.84 39.86 1.48
CA SER A 535 9.42 40.01 0.13
C SER A 535 10.95 39.83 0.07
N PRO A 536 11.48 38.59 0.03
CA PRO A 536 12.93 38.32 -0.06
C PRO A 536 13.57 38.87 -1.34
N ASP A 537 14.89 39.07 -1.34
CA ASP A 537 15.60 39.52 -2.55
C ASP A 537 15.67 38.42 -3.61
N ILE A 538 15.86 37.17 -3.19
CA ILE A 538 15.87 35.97 -4.01
C ILE A 538 14.98 34.93 -3.33
N VAL A 539 14.10 34.27 -4.08
CA VAL A 539 13.35 33.09 -3.62
C VAL A 539 13.65 31.94 -4.57
N GLY A 540 14.21 30.86 -4.04
CA GLY A 540 14.25 29.57 -4.72
C GLY A 540 12.90 28.88 -4.59
N LEU A 541 12.24 28.70 -5.73
CA LEU A 541 10.96 28.01 -5.82
C LEU A 541 11.21 26.52 -6.06
N VAL A 542 10.57 25.70 -5.24
CA VAL A 542 10.55 24.24 -5.37
C VAL A 542 9.14 23.81 -5.75
N GLU A 543 9.02 22.82 -6.61
CA GLU A 543 7.74 22.33 -7.17
C GLU A 543 7.01 23.25 -8.15
N MET A 544 7.75 23.93 -9.03
CA MET A 544 7.12 24.65 -10.13
C MET A 544 6.64 23.69 -11.23
N GLN A 545 5.37 23.85 -11.61
CA GLN A 545 4.61 23.27 -12.73
C GLN A 545 4.96 23.79 -14.13
N ASP A 546 4.62 23.04 -15.19
CA ASP A 546 4.58 23.55 -16.56
C ASP A 546 3.53 24.66 -16.64
N GLY A 547 3.61 25.50 -17.67
CA GLY A 547 2.64 26.55 -17.94
C GLY A 547 1.23 26.04 -18.24
N ASN A 548 1.04 24.73 -18.35
CA ASN A 548 -0.25 24.05 -18.48
C ASN A 548 -0.46 22.93 -17.44
N GLY A 549 0.31 22.95 -16.35
CA GLY A 549 0.21 21.98 -15.25
C GLY A 549 0.63 20.55 -15.62
N PRO A 550 -0.02 19.51 -15.08
CA PRO A 550 0.41 18.13 -15.28
C PRO A 550 -0.01 17.54 -16.64
N LYS A 551 -0.35 18.39 -17.62
CA LYS A 551 -0.85 17.96 -18.91
C LYS A 551 0.32 17.42 -19.74
N ASN A 552 0.37 16.10 -19.88
CA ASN A 552 1.41 15.38 -20.62
C ASN A 552 1.29 15.52 -22.16
N ASP A 553 1.48 16.71 -22.70
CA ASP A 553 1.42 17.02 -24.14
C ASP A 553 2.76 17.47 -24.75
N GLY A 554 3.85 17.43 -23.97
CA GLY A 554 5.19 17.79 -24.40
C GLY A 554 5.59 19.24 -24.07
N THR A 555 4.67 20.03 -23.50
CA THR A 555 4.98 21.35 -22.93
C THR A 555 5.86 21.16 -21.69
N THR A 556 6.97 21.91 -21.59
CA THR A 556 7.86 21.87 -20.41
C THR A 556 8.23 23.25 -19.85
N ASP A 557 7.77 24.32 -20.52
CA ASP A 557 8.06 25.69 -20.11
C ASP A 557 7.17 26.09 -18.94
N ALA A 558 7.76 26.59 -17.84
CA ALA A 558 7.05 27.00 -16.62
C ALA A 558 6.71 28.48 -16.57
N LYS A 559 7.02 29.23 -17.64
CA LYS A 559 6.90 30.70 -17.68
C LYS A 559 5.51 31.20 -17.28
N GLU A 560 4.44 30.64 -17.85
CA GLU A 560 3.07 31.09 -17.57
C GLU A 560 2.68 30.87 -16.10
N SER A 561 3.14 29.77 -15.48
CA SER A 561 2.96 29.51 -14.06
C SER A 561 3.70 30.55 -13.22
N ALA A 562 4.96 30.85 -13.54
CA ALA A 562 5.72 31.88 -12.82
C ALA A 562 5.09 33.27 -12.97
N GLU A 563 4.64 33.64 -14.17
CA GLU A 563 3.95 34.93 -14.43
C GLU A 563 2.66 35.05 -13.60
N ARG A 564 1.88 33.97 -13.47
CA ARG A 564 0.68 33.95 -12.62
C ARG A 564 1.00 34.27 -11.15
N LEU A 565 2.04 33.65 -10.59
CA LEU A 565 2.47 33.90 -9.21
C LEU A 565 2.98 35.34 -9.03
N ILE A 566 3.82 35.83 -9.95
CA ILE A 566 4.42 37.17 -9.88
C ILE A 566 3.36 38.26 -10.01
N ALA A 567 2.37 38.06 -10.87
CA ALA A 567 1.24 38.97 -11.01
C ALA A 567 0.48 39.12 -9.69
N GLU A 568 0.20 38.01 -9.01
CA GLU A 568 -0.48 38.03 -7.70
C GLU A 568 0.40 38.64 -6.60
N ILE A 569 1.71 38.34 -6.57
CA ILE A 569 2.65 39.00 -5.65
C ILE A 569 2.62 40.53 -5.83
N THR A 570 2.65 40.98 -7.08
CA THR A 570 2.61 42.42 -7.42
C THR A 570 1.27 43.04 -7.02
N ALA A 571 0.16 42.32 -7.26
CA ALA A 571 -1.18 42.77 -6.88
C ALA A 571 -1.33 42.92 -5.35
N GLN A 572 -0.63 42.11 -4.57
CA GLN A 572 -0.57 42.20 -3.10
C GLN A 572 0.46 43.22 -2.57
N GLY A 573 1.11 43.99 -3.45
CA GLY A 573 2.06 45.05 -3.08
C GLY A 573 3.49 44.57 -2.86
N GLY A 574 3.81 43.34 -3.26
CA GLY A 574 5.18 42.84 -3.38
C GLY A 574 5.91 43.41 -4.60
N PRO A 575 7.20 43.08 -4.76
CA PRO A 575 7.98 43.52 -5.92
C PRO A 575 7.57 42.78 -7.18
N GLU A 576 7.74 43.45 -8.32
CA GLU A 576 7.68 42.81 -9.64
C GLU A 576 8.94 41.94 -9.82
N TYR A 577 8.87 40.73 -9.30
CA TYR A 577 9.96 39.76 -9.40
C TYR A 577 10.26 39.37 -10.85
N VAL A 578 11.50 38.97 -11.12
CA VAL A 578 11.90 38.35 -12.39
C VAL A 578 12.12 36.86 -12.17
N TYR A 579 11.59 36.02 -13.07
CA TYR A 579 11.75 34.57 -13.02
C TYR A 579 12.90 34.05 -13.89
N THR A 580 13.61 33.02 -13.42
CA THR A 580 14.56 32.26 -14.24
C THR A 580 14.65 30.80 -13.78
N ASP A 581 14.78 29.88 -14.74
CA ASP A 581 14.84 28.43 -14.56
C ASP A 581 15.60 27.76 -15.71
N ILE A 582 15.54 26.43 -15.81
CA ILE A 582 15.79 25.68 -17.06
C ILE A 582 14.67 24.65 -17.22
N ALA A 583 13.91 24.75 -18.32
CA ALA A 583 12.87 23.78 -18.67
C ALA A 583 13.45 22.36 -18.80
N PRO A 584 12.85 21.34 -18.16
CA PRO A 584 13.27 19.96 -18.31
C PRO A 584 13.13 19.42 -19.74
N VAL A 585 13.80 18.31 -20.01
CA VAL A 585 13.38 17.42 -21.10
C VAL A 585 12.08 16.72 -20.65
N ASN A 586 11.11 16.66 -21.56
CA ASN A 586 9.77 16.17 -21.24
C ASN A 586 9.79 14.75 -20.64
N ASN A 587 9.24 14.60 -19.43
CA ASN A 587 9.18 13.39 -18.61
C ASN A 587 10.53 12.79 -18.20
N GLU A 588 11.62 13.57 -18.20
CA GLU A 588 12.94 13.10 -17.71
C GLU A 588 13.32 13.63 -16.32
N ASP A 589 12.57 14.57 -15.76
CA ASP A 589 12.70 14.99 -14.36
C ASP A 589 11.59 14.30 -13.54
N GLY A 590 11.91 13.84 -12.34
CA GLY A 590 10.94 13.17 -11.47
C GLY A 590 9.80 14.07 -10.98
N GLY A 591 8.79 13.50 -10.33
CA GLY A 591 7.64 14.23 -9.79
C GLY A 591 6.32 13.77 -10.39
N GLN A 592 5.32 14.65 -10.44
CA GLN A 592 4.03 14.35 -11.05
C GLN A 592 4.21 14.11 -12.56
N PRO A 593 3.77 12.95 -13.10
CA PRO A 593 3.86 12.67 -14.53
C PRO A 593 3.21 13.76 -15.38
N GLY A 594 3.89 14.19 -16.44
CA GLY A 594 3.41 15.23 -17.35
C GLY A 594 3.55 16.66 -16.86
N GLY A 595 3.88 16.91 -15.59
CA GLY A 595 4.06 18.26 -15.05
C GLY A 595 5.51 18.75 -15.04
N ASN A 596 6.47 17.86 -15.32
CA ASN A 596 7.91 18.18 -15.43
C ASN A 596 8.43 19.02 -14.25
N ILE A 597 8.09 18.64 -13.03
CA ILE A 597 8.36 19.42 -11.82
C ILE A 597 9.81 19.88 -11.78
N ARG A 598 10.04 21.17 -11.49
CA ARG A 598 11.40 21.75 -11.43
C ARG A 598 11.60 22.69 -10.26
N VAL A 599 12.85 23.09 -10.10
CA VAL A 599 13.26 24.24 -9.28
C VAL A 599 13.50 25.47 -10.16
N GLY A 600 13.30 26.66 -9.60
CA GLY A 600 13.56 27.93 -10.27
C GLY A 600 13.82 29.06 -9.28
N PHE A 601 14.05 30.27 -9.79
CA PHE A 601 14.23 31.46 -8.95
C PHE A 601 13.29 32.58 -9.38
N ILE A 602 12.70 33.26 -8.40
CA ILE A 602 12.22 34.63 -8.56
C ILE A 602 13.15 35.57 -7.79
N TYR A 603 13.49 36.73 -8.36
CA TYR A 603 14.42 37.68 -7.72
C TYR A 603 14.03 39.13 -7.97
N ASN A 604 14.22 39.99 -6.96
CA ASN A 604 13.80 41.38 -7.01
C ASN A 604 14.84 42.19 -7.80
N PRO A 605 14.54 42.67 -9.02
CA PRO A 605 15.50 43.34 -9.88
C PRO A 605 15.93 44.72 -9.35
N GLU A 606 15.19 45.31 -8.40
CA GLU A 606 15.58 46.57 -7.74
C GLU A 606 16.72 46.37 -6.73
N ARG A 607 16.98 45.12 -6.35
CA ARG A 607 17.84 44.74 -5.23
C ARG A 607 19.02 43.89 -5.66
N VAL A 608 18.79 42.93 -6.55
CA VAL A 608 19.80 41.99 -7.06
C VAL A 608 19.75 41.92 -8.58
N LYS A 609 20.89 41.63 -9.19
CA LYS A 609 21.01 41.40 -10.63
C LYS A 609 21.43 39.96 -10.88
N LEU A 610 20.81 39.25 -11.82
CA LEU A 610 21.36 38.00 -12.33
C LEU A 610 22.65 38.32 -13.13
N ALA A 611 23.78 37.72 -12.74
CA ALA A 611 25.07 37.98 -13.39
C ALA A 611 25.00 37.66 -14.90
N GLU A 612 25.74 38.42 -15.71
CA GLU A 612 25.71 38.24 -17.16
C GLU A 612 26.28 36.88 -17.59
N GLY A 613 25.52 36.14 -18.38
CA GLY A 613 25.89 34.83 -18.91
C GLY A 613 24.81 34.27 -19.85
N ALA A 614 25.16 33.27 -20.65
CA ALA A 614 24.17 32.54 -21.44
C ALA A 614 23.39 31.58 -20.54
N LYS A 615 22.07 31.49 -20.71
CA LYS A 615 21.23 30.47 -20.04
C LYS A 615 21.61 29.07 -20.55
N GLY A 616 21.85 28.14 -19.64
CA GLY A 616 22.19 26.75 -19.99
C GLY A 616 20.98 25.97 -20.52
N SER A 617 21.25 24.81 -21.12
CA SER A 617 20.20 23.89 -21.58
C SER A 617 19.87 22.78 -20.56
N ALA A 618 18.80 22.02 -20.81
CA ALA A 618 18.35 20.93 -19.93
C ALA A 618 19.39 19.81 -19.72
N THR A 619 20.31 19.63 -20.68
CA THR A 619 21.31 18.56 -20.73
C THR A 619 22.76 19.06 -20.64
N GLU A 620 22.96 20.37 -20.49
CA GLU A 620 24.28 20.98 -20.38
C GLU A 620 24.67 21.14 -18.91
N ALA A 621 25.82 20.56 -18.54
CA ALA A 621 26.39 20.74 -17.22
C ALA A 621 27.01 22.14 -17.08
N VAL A 622 26.62 22.85 -16.01
CA VAL A 622 27.27 24.09 -15.59
C VAL A 622 28.60 23.79 -14.89
N ALA A 623 29.60 24.63 -15.13
CA ALA A 623 30.85 24.66 -14.39
C ALA A 623 31.10 26.06 -13.86
N PHE A 624 32.11 26.22 -13.00
CA PHE A 624 32.55 27.51 -12.48
C PHE A 624 34.02 27.77 -12.89
N LYS A 625 34.28 28.91 -13.54
CA LYS A 625 35.59 29.29 -14.06
C LYS A 625 35.79 30.79 -13.97
N GLU A 626 36.97 31.21 -13.53
CA GLU A 626 37.36 32.63 -13.46
C GLU A 626 36.34 33.48 -12.68
N GLY A 627 35.82 32.93 -11.58
CA GLY A 627 34.83 33.61 -10.72
C GLY A 627 33.41 33.66 -11.29
N LYS A 628 33.10 32.91 -12.37
CA LYS A 628 31.79 32.94 -13.04
C LYS A 628 31.26 31.54 -13.36
N LEU A 629 29.94 31.39 -13.37
CA LEU A 629 29.30 30.22 -13.97
C LEU A 629 29.48 30.24 -15.50
N THR A 630 29.74 29.07 -16.10
CA THR A 630 29.84 28.93 -17.56
C THR A 630 28.49 29.12 -18.27
N ALA A 631 27.40 28.89 -17.55
CA ALA A 631 26.03 29.18 -17.94
C ALA A 631 25.26 29.74 -16.74
N ASN A 632 24.44 30.78 -16.92
CA ASN A 632 23.70 31.42 -15.83
C ASN A 632 22.23 31.70 -16.21
N PRO A 633 21.25 31.00 -15.62
CA PRO A 633 21.43 29.84 -14.73
C PRO A 633 21.93 28.60 -15.50
N GLY A 634 22.36 27.57 -14.77
CA GLY A 634 22.85 26.30 -15.33
C GLY A 634 22.57 25.10 -14.41
N ARG A 635 22.37 23.91 -14.99
CA ARG A 635 22.10 22.66 -14.24
C ARG A 635 23.39 21.96 -13.84
N ILE A 636 23.43 21.41 -12.62
CA ILE A 636 24.60 20.65 -12.13
C ILE A 636 24.49 19.21 -12.63
N ASP A 637 25.46 18.79 -13.45
CA ASP A 637 25.61 17.42 -13.98
C ASP A 637 24.29 16.75 -14.42
N PRO A 638 23.48 17.39 -15.29
CA PRO A 638 22.09 16.99 -15.52
C PRO A 638 21.92 15.63 -16.20
N THR A 639 22.96 15.04 -16.79
CA THR A 639 22.90 13.72 -17.42
C THR A 639 23.39 12.59 -16.50
N ASN A 640 23.67 12.89 -15.24
CA ASN A 640 24.12 11.88 -14.28
C ASN A 640 22.97 10.89 -13.97
N PRO A 641 23.22 9.57 -13.98
CA PRO A 641 22.20 8.57 -13.65
C PRO A 641 21.57 8.73 -12.26
N ALA A 642 22.25 9.38 -11.31
CA ALA A 642 21.68 9.68 -10.00
C ALA A 642 20.40 10.54 -10.08
N PHE A 643 20.16 11.23 -11.19
CA PHE A 643 18.96 12.04 -11.43
C PHE A 643 17.82 11.31 -12.15
N GLU A 644 17.94 10.01 -12.41
CA GLU A 644 16.81 9.21 -12.92
C GLU A 644 15.61 9.32 -11.97
N ASP A 645 14.44 9.69 -12.50
CA ASP A 645 13.22 9.98 -11.73
C ASP A 645 13.40 10.99 -10.58
N SER A 646 14.34 11.94 -10.71
CA SER A 646 14.61 13.00 -9.73
C SER A 646 14.75 14.37 -10.39
N ARG A 647 14.78 15.45 -9.59
CA ARG A 647 14.94 16.82 -10.09
C ARG A 647 16.42 17.20 -10.10
N LYS A 648 16.82 17.96 -11.13
CA LYS A 648 18.21 18.37 -11.37
C LYS A 648 18.48 19.73 -10.71
N PRO A 649 19.52 19.87 -9.87
CA PRO A 649 19.86 21.13 -9.22
C PRO A 649 20.16 22.26 -10.19
N LEU A 650 19.74 23.48 -9.85
CA LEU A 650 19.89 24.68 -10.68
C LEU A 650 20.77 25.72 -9.96
N ALA A 651 21.94 26.03 -10.53
CA ALA A 651 22.82 27.08 -10.06
C ALA A 651 22.53 28.40 -10.79
N ALA A 652 22.44 29.49 -10.03
CA ALA A 652 22.33 30.85 -10.54
C ALA A 652 23.28 31.77 -9.78
N GLN A 653 24.00 32.63 -10.51
CA GLN A 653 24.91 33.61 -9.96
C GLN A 653 24.26 34.99 -9.95
N PHE A 654 24.20 35.61 -8.78
CA PHE A 654 23.60 36.92 -8.56
C PHE A 654 24.65 37.92 -8.06
N GLU A 655 24.42 39.19 -8.37
CA GLU A 655 25.17 40.34 -7.88
C GLU A 655 24.32 41.12 -6.88
N PHE A 656 24.87 41.38 -5.70
CA PHE A 656 24.27 42.22 -4.66
C PHE A 656 25.32 43.18 -4.12
N ASN A 657 25.08 44.50 -4.22
CA ASN A 657 26.00 45.52 -3.73
C ASN A 657 27.45 45.38 -4.23
N GLY A 658 27.64 44.87 -5.45
CA GLY A 658 28.95 44.63 -6.08
C GLY A 658 29.61 43.30 -5.70
N GLU A 659 28.96 42.48 -4.86
CA GLU A 659 29.42 41.14 -4.50
C GLU A 659 28.66 40.08 -5.28
N SER A 660 29.37 39.06 -5.75
CA SER A 660 28.78 37.88 -6.36
C SER A 660 28.42 36.81 -5.31
N VAL A 661 27.28 36.16 -5.51
CA VAL A 661 26.83 34.96 -4.77
C VAL A 661 26.26 33.93 -5.75
N VAL A 662 26.67 32.68 -5.62
CA VAL A 662 26.09 31.54 -6.34
C VAL A 662 25.03 30.92 -5.44
N VAL A 663 23.80 30.86 -5.92
CA VAL A 663 22.66 30.24 -5.25
C VAL A 663 22.26 29.00 -6.04
N VAL A 664 22.14 27.86 -5.37
CA VAL A 664 21.77 26.57 -5.97
C VAL A 664 20.45 26.12 -5.36
N ALA A 665 19.42 26.02 -6.20
CA ALA A 665 18.13 25.45 -5.81
C ALA A 665 18.15 23.93 -6.04
N ASN A 666 17.66 23.18 -5.06
CA ASN A 666 17.68 21.73 -5.03
C ASN A 666 16.29 21.17 -4.74
N HIS A 667 15.99 20.01 -5.31
CA HIS A 667 14.83 19.22 -4.93
C HIS A 667 15.21 17.73 -5.07
N PHE A 668 15.62 17.09 -3.98
CA PHE A 668 16.11 15.70 -4.05
C PHE A 668 14.93 14.72 -4.18
N ASN A 669 15.25 13.45 -4.49
CA ASN A 669 14.23 12.41 -4.57
C ASN A 669 13.53 12.23 -3.21
N SER A 670 12.21 12.01 -3.26
CA SER A 670 11.40 11.84 -2.05
C SER A 670 11.78 10.58 -1.28
N LYS A 671 11.25 10.46 -0.06
CA LYS A 671 11.38 9.25 0.77
C LYS A 671 10.42 8.12 0.35
N GLY A 672 9.79 8.24 -0.82
CA GLY A 672 8.89 7.21 -1.35
C GLY A 672 9.63 5.87 -1.56
N GLY A 673 9.00 4.77 -1.14
CA GLY A 673 9.58 3.43 -1.16
C GLY A 673 10.36 3.05 0.11
N ASP A 674 10.55 3.98 1.05
CA ASP A 674 11.00 3.65 2.41
C ASP A 674 9.89 2.94 3.18
N GLN A 675 10.26 1.98 4.03
CA GLN A 675 9.30 1.18 4.81
C GLN A 675 8.75 1.96 6.03
N PRO A 676 7.52 1.62 6.49
CA PRO A 676 6.89 2.33 7.61
C PRO A 676 7.65 2.16 8.92
N LEU A 677 7.54 3.17 9.80
CA LEU A 677 8.14 3.16 11.13
C LEU A 677 7.59 2.02 12.01
N PHE A 678 6.28 1.81 12.02
CA PHE A 678 5.63 0.67 12.68
C PHE A 678 5.34 -0.44 11.68
N GLY A 679 6.38 -0.97 11.03
CA GLY A 679 6.28 -2.09 10.09
C GLY A 679 6.84 -3.39 10.64
N LYS A 680 6.58 -4.49 9.95
CA LYS A 680 7.07 -5.84 10.31
C LYS A 680 8.55 -6.10 10.03
N ASN A 681 9.27 -5.12 9.49
CA ASN A 681 10.73 -5.19 9.32
C ASN A 681 11.33 -4.08 10.17
N GLN A 682 12.20 -4.44 11.13
CA GLN A 682 12.83 -3.48 12.04
C GLN A 682 14.36 -3.64 12.01
N PRO A 683 15.14 -2.55 11.97
CA PRO A 683 14.68 -1.20 11.64
C PRO A 683 14.11 -1.13 10.21
N PRO A 684 13.29 -0.11 9.88
CA PRO A 684 12.70 0.03 8.56
C PRO A 684 13.77 0.12 7.47
N PHE A 685 13.56 -0.56 6.34
CA PHE A 685 14.45 -0.43 5.18
C PHE A 685 14.20 0.89 4.45
N LEU A 686 15.23 1.74 4.37
CA LEU A 686 15.19 3.06 3.74
C LEU A 686 15.81 3.02 2.34
N GLY A 687 15.11 2.42 1.36
CA GLY A 687 15.65 2.21 0.01
C GLY A 687 15.96 3.49 -0.78
N SER A 688 15.27 4.59 -0.47
CA SER A 688 15.38 5.86 -1.20
C SER A 688 16.65 6.65 -0.88
N GLU A 689 17.32 6.37 0.24
CA GLU A 689 18.44 7.17 0.76
C GLU A 689 19.68 7.10 -0.14
N LYS A 690 19.87 5.96 -0.83
CA LYS A 690 21.04 5.75 -1.67
C LYS A 690 21.14 6.79 -2.78
N GLN A 691 20.02 7.09 -3.44
CA GLN A 691 19.97 8.11 -4.48
C GLN A 691 20.25 9.50 -3.91
N ARG A 692 19.71 9.83 -2.73
CA ARG A 692 20.00 11.10 -2.04
C ARG A 692 21.49 11.25 -1.73
N HIS A 693 22.16 10.19 -1.28
CA HIS A 693 23.60 10.20 -1.05
C HIS A 693 24.41 10.51 -2.33
N GLU A 694 24.02 9.90 -3.45
CA GLU A 694 24.67 10.12 -4.75
C GLU A 694 24.48 11.57 -5.23
N ILE A 695 23.24 12.09 -5.17
CA ILE A 695 22.93 13.47 -5.52
C ILE A 695 23.68 14.46 -4.60
N ALA A 696 23.69 14.22 -3.29
CA ALA A 696 24.42 15.04 -2.33
C ALA A 696 25.92 15.15 -2.68
N GLY A 697 26.53 14.04 -3.11
CA GLY A 697 27.91 14.00 -3.56
C GLY A 697 28.15 14.84 -4.82
N ILE A 698 27.25 14.77 -5.80
CA ILE A 698 27.32 15.56 -7.04
C ILE A 698 27.25 17.06 -6.74
N VAL A 699 26.29 17.48 -5.91
CA VAL A 699 26.12 18.89 -5.54
C VAL A 699 27.33 19.39 -4.73
N ASN A 700 27.82 18.62 -3.76
CA ASN A 700 29.02 19.00 -3.00
C ASN A 700 30.28 19.07 -3.88
N ASN A 701 30.41 18.19 -4.88
CA ASN A 701 31.53 18.26 -5.84
C ASN A 701 31.51 19.56 -6.65
N PHE A 702 30.33 20.00 -7.12
CA PHE A 702 30.20 21.31 -7.77
C PHE A 702 30.63 22.45 -6.83
N VAL A 703 30.23 22.40 -5.55
CA VAL A 703 30.67 23.39 -4.56
C VAL A 703 32.20 23.37 -4.40
N LYS A 704 32.83 22.20 -4.34
CA LYS A 704 34.29 22.08 -4.27
C LYS A 704 34.97 22.67 -5.50
N GLU A 705 34.42 22.49 -6.70
CA GLU A 705 34.93 23.12 -7.93
C GLU A 705 34.86 24.65 -7.84
N VAL A 706 33.73 25.19 -7.39
CA VAL A 706 33.56 26.64 -7.15
C VAL A 706 34.61 27.15 -6.14
N LYS A 707 34.81 26.43 -5.02
CA LYS A 707 35.80 26.80 -3.98
C LYS A 707 37.25 26.64 -4.45
N ALA A 708 37.52 25.73 -5.39
CA ALA A 708 38.85 25.53 -5.94
C ALA A 708 39.27 26.66 -6.90
N ASP A 709 38.33 27.16 -7.71
CA ASP A 709 38.55 28.31 -8.59
C ASP A 709 38.59 29.63 -7.78
N ASP A 710 37.65 29.83 -6.86
CA ASP A 710 37.63 30.97 -5.94
C ASP A 710 37.38 30.54 -4.47
N PRO A 711 38.44 30.48 -3.64
CA PRO A 711 38.32 30.16 -2.22
C PRO A 711 37.44 31.13 -1.42
N ASN A 712 37.16 32.33 -1.92
CA ASN A 712 36.28 33.32 -1.31
C ASN A 712 34.87 33.32 -1.92
N ALA A 713 34.60 32.46 -2.91
CA ALA A 713 33.28 32.34 -3.52
C ALA A 713 32.21 32.11 -2.45
N LYS A 714 31.09 32.78 -2.64
CA LYS A 714 29.93 32.79 -1.76
C LYS A 714 28.91 31.84 -2.36
N VAL A 715 28.67 30.72 -1.70
CA VAL A 715 27.74 29.70 -2.18
C VAL A 715 26.61 29.52 -1.18
N VAL A 716 25.38 29.48 -1.68
CA VAL A 716 24.17 29.13 -0.92
C VAL A 716 23.53 27.93 -1.61
N LEU A 717 23.34 26.84 -0.88
CA LEU A 717 22.47 25.75 -1.30
C LEU A 717 21.14 25.91 -0.57
N LEU A 718 20.04 25.78 -1.28
CA LEU A 718 18.71 25.84 -0.70
C LEU A 718 17.78 24.84 -1.39
N GLY A 719 16.66 24.53 -0.74
CA GLY A 719 15.59 23.71 -1.34
C GLY A 719 15.06 22.63 -0.41
N ASP A 720 14.23 21.76 -0.98
CA ASP A 720 13.77 20.53 -0.35
C ASP A 720 14.76 19.41 -0.63
N PHE A 721 15.50 19.00 0.40
CA PHE A 721 16.49 17.92 0.29
C PHE A 721 15.91 16.54 0.62
N ASN A 722 14.62 16.46 1.01
CA ASN A 722 13.93 15.22 1.39
C ASN A 722 14.70 14.39 2.44
N ASP A 723 15.48 15.06 3.28
CA ASP A 723 16.29 14.43 4.32
C ASP A 723 16.53 15.35 5.51
N PHE A 724 16.87 14.76 6.65
CA PHE A 724 16.98 15.46 7.92
C PHE A 724 18.41 15.94 8.17
N GLU A 725 18.57 17.01 8.97
CA GLU A 725 19.87 17.67 9.21
C GLU A 725 20.94 16.75 9.82
N PHE A 726 20.51 15.68 10.49
CA PHE A 726 21.35 14.72 11.18
C PHE A 726 21.69 13.47 10.36
N THR A 727 21.21 13.36 9.11
CA THR A 727 21.45 12.16 8.30
C THR A 727 22.75 12.23 7.52
N LYS A 728 23.21 11.06 7.08
CA LYS A 728 24.43 10.91 6.26
C LYS A 728 24.38 11.71 4.95
N THR A 729 23.19 11.93 4.38
CA THR A 729 23.00 12.82 3.22
C THR A 729 23.57 14.21 3.50
N PHE A 730 23.33 14.76 4.68
CA PHE A 730 23.85 16.08 5.06
C PHE A 730 25.34 16.07 5.40
N ASP A 731 25.88 14.97 5.93
CA ASP A 731 27.34 14.83 6.09
C ASP A 731 28.05 14.89 4.72
N ILE A 732 27.49 14.23 3.70
CA ILE A 732 28.01 14.25 2.33
C ILE A 732 27.84 15.65 1.70
N LEU A 733 26.64 16.22 1.81
CA LEU A 733 26.30 17.49 1.17
C LEU A 733 27.11 18.67 1.75
N LYS A 734 27.28 18.71 3.08
CA LYS A 734 28.06 19.76 3.77
C LYS A 734 29.53 19.71 3.36
N GLY A 735 30.11 18.51 3.31
CA GLY A 735 31.54 18.33 3.12
C GLY A 735 32.36 19.14 4.14
N SER A 736 33.44 19.75 3.69
CA SER A 736 34.26 20.67 4.51
C SER A 736 34.01 22.14 4.19
N GLU A 737 33.15 22.42 3.22
CA GLU A 737 33.01 23.71 2.56
C GLU A 737 31.82 24.53 3.07
N LEU A 738 30.78 23.86 3.57
CA LEU A 738 29.49 24.45 3.92
C LEU A 738 29.12 24.25 5.39
N THR A 739 28.29 25.16 5.90
CA THR A 739 27.57 25.06 7.17
C THR A 739 26.07 24.97 6.87
N ASN A 740 25.36 24.00 7.46
CA ASN A 740 23.91 23.96 7.39
C ASN A 740 23.31 24.92 8.42
N MET A 741 22.63 25.97 7.95
CA MET A 741 22.11 27.00 8.85
C MET A 741 20.97 26.49 9.71
N ILE A 742 20.24 25.43 9.32
CA ILE A 742 19.20 24.81 10.16
C ILE A 742 19.76 24.39 11.52
N GLU A 743 21.03 23.98 11.60
CA GLU A 743 21.69 23.60 12.86
C GLU A 743 21.86 24.78 13.83
N GLU A 744 21.71 26.02 13.38
CA GLU A 744 21.74 27.25 14.20
C GLU A 744 20.34 27.67 14.70
N VAL A 745 19.26 27.10 14.15
CA VAL A 745 17.89 27.35 14.60
C VAL A 745 17.68 26.66 15.97
N PRO A 746 16.97 27.23 16.95
CA PRO A 746 16.67 26.52 18.20
C PRO A 746 15.89 25.23 17.94
N PHE A 747 16.19 24.15 18.66
CA PHE A 747 15.57 22.83 18.42
C PHE A 747 14.03 22.89 18.34
N LYS A 748 13.37 23.66 19.21
CA LYS A 748 11.90 23.82 19.23
C LYS A 748 11.28 24.48 17.99
N GLU A 749 12.10 25.08 17.13
CA GLU A 749 11.71 25.74 15.88
C GLU A 749 12.15 24.91 14.66
N ARG A 750 12.86 23.78 14.85
CA ARG A 750 13.39 22.97 13.73
C ARG A 750 12.32 22.03 13.15
N PHE A 751 11.41 22.58 12.36
CA PHE A 751 10.51 21.80 11.53
C PHE A 751 10.06 22.61 10.31
N THR A 752 10.02 21.97 9.15
CA THR A 752 9.48 22.53 7.90
C THR A 752 8.40 21.65 7.29
N TYR A 753 8.23 20.42 7.78
CA TYR A 753 7.29 19.44 7.26
C TYR A 753 6.66 18.63 8.40
N SER A 754 5.47 18.08 8.16
CA SER A 754 4.78 17.20 9.10
C SER A 754 4.33 15.92 8.41
N TYR A 755 4.79 14.78 8.93
CA TYR A 755 4.46 13.46 8.40
C TYR A 755 4.08 12.50 9.52
N GLN A 756 2.85 11.97 9.48
CA GLN A 756 2.37 10.98 10.43
C GLN A 756 2.52 11.39 11.92
N GLY A 757 2.42 12.70 12.23
CA GLY A 757 2.61 13.21 13.59
C GLY A 757 4.04 13.56 13.97
N ASN A 758 5.00 13.32 13.07
CA ASN A 758 6.38 13.76 13.23
C ASN A 758 6.57 15.12 12.58
N ALA A 759 7.03 16.10 13.35
CA ALA A 759 7.58 17.34 12.81
C ALA A 759 9.03 17.09 12.36
N GLN A 760 9.33 17.47 11.12
CA GLN A 760 10.56 17.11 10.41
C GLN A 760 11.14 18.35 9.73
N VAL A 761 12.45 18.38 9.49
CA VAL A 761 13.07 19.37 8.58
C VAL A 761 13.41 18.67 7.27
N LEU A 762 12.81 19.11 6.18
CA LEU A 762 13.16 18.69 4.82
C LEU A 762 13.74 19.84 3.98
N ASP A 763 13.41 21.08 4.34
CA ASP A 763 13.90 22.28 3.67
C ASP A 763 15.08 22.85 4.42
N HIS A 764 16.19 23.05 3.72
CA HIS A 764 17.44 23.51 4.33
C HIS A 764 18.02 24.68 3.55
N ILE A 765 18.81 25.50 4.25
CA ILE A 765 19.72 26.46 3.62
C ILE A 765 21.13 26.23 4.17
N LEU A 766 22.05 25.84 3.29
CA LEU A 766 23.47 25.73 3.59
C LEU A 766 24.21 26.92 2.98
N VAL A 767 25.22 27.43 3.68
CA VAL A 767 26.06 28.52 3.19
C VAL A 767 27.52 28.14 3.28
N SER A 768 28.35 28.68 2.37
CA SER A 768 29.79 28.49 2.47
C SER A 768 30.35 29.02 3.79
N ASN A 769 31.35 28.33 4.35
CA ASN A 769 31.86 28.59 5.71
C ASN A 769 32.34 30.04 5.95
N ASN A 770 32.77 30.74 4.90
CA ASN A 770 33.15 32.16 4.95
C ASN A 770 31.95 33.11 5.15
N MET A 771 30.72 32.64 5.00
CA MET A 771 29.48 33.39 5.23
C MET A 771 28.75 32.99 6.52
N ALA A 772 28.92 31.76 7.02
CA ALA A 772 28.12 31.21 8.12
C ALA A 772 27.92 32.15 9.32
N LYS A 773 29.00 32.73 9.87
CA LYS A 773 28.93 33.66 11.02
C LYS A 773 28.22 34.99 10.74
N LYS A 774 27.95 35.31 9.48
CA LYS A 774 27.29 36.53 9.01
C LYS A 774 25.89 36.24 8.46
N THR A 775 25.46 35.00 8.55
CA THR A 775 24.16 34.54 8.12
C THR A 775 23.29 34.33 9.35
N LYS A 776 22.12 34.94 9.34
CA LYS A 776 21.01 34.57 10.22
C LYS A 776 20.04 33.72 9.43
N VAL A 777 19.34 32.83 10.11
CA VAL A 777 18.34 31.94 9.52
C VAL A 777 17.05 32.03 10.33
N ASP A 778 15.94 31.84 9.64
CA ASP A 778 14.60 31.79 10.20
C ASP A 778 13.80 30.75 9.43
N ILE A 779 13.02 29.92 10.13
CA ILE A 779 12.02 29.04 9.54
C ILE A 779 10.69 29.70 9.84
N VAL A 780 9.91 30.04 8.82
CA VAL A 780 8.68 30.80 9.00
C VAL A 780 7.51 29.83 9.06
N HIS A 781 7.03 29.53 10.27
CA HIS A 781 6.00 28.52 10.50
C HIS A 781 4.60 29.01 10.10
N ILE A 782 4.19 28.69 8.87
CA ILE A 782 2.93 29.16 8.27
C ILE A 782 2.10 28.06 7.60
N ASN A 783 2.65 26.85 7.48
CA ASN A 783 2.16 25.78 6.63
C ASN A 783 2.16 24.42 7.33
N SER A 784 3.32 23.87 7.70
CA SER A 784 3.47 22.42 8.01
C SER A 784 2.62 21.94 9.20
N GLN A 785 2.29 22.85 10.11
CA GLN A 785 1.52 22.61 11.33
C GLN A 785 0.06 23.05 11.22
N PHE A 786 -0.40 23.41 10.02
CA PHE A 786 -1.74 23.95 9.75
C PHE A 786 -2.50 23.10 8.71
N MET A 787 -3.82 23.27 8.69
CA MET A 787 -4.68 22.81 7.59
C MET A 787 -5.00 23.99 6.65
N GLU A 788 -5.57 23.72 5.48
CA GLU A 788 -5.99 24.77 4.53
C GLU A 788 -6.98 25.77 5.16
N GLU A 789 -7.89 25.29 6.01
CA GLU A 789 -8.86 26.10 6.75
C GLU A 789 -8.20 27.12 7.68
N HIS A 790 -6.94 26.87 8.07
CA HIS A 790 -6.14 27.77 8.88
C HIS A 790 -5.25 28.71 8.04
N GLY A 791 -5.35 28.66 6.70
CA GLY A 791 -4.58 29.49 5.79
C GLY A 791 -3.28 28.85 5.27
N ARG A 792 -3.12 27.52 5.40
CA ARG A 792 -2.01 26.79 4.79
C ARG A 792 -2.00 26.96 3.27
N ALA A 793 -0.82 27.21 2.71
CA ALA A 793 -0.59 27.44 1.29
C ALA A 793 0.18 26.29 0.61
N SER A 794 0.98 25.56 1.39
CA SER A 794 1.85 24.46 0.98
C SER A 794 1.96 23.46 2.14
N ASP A 795 2.44 22.25 1.90
CA ASP A 795 2.80 21.30 2.95
C ASP A 795 4.15 21.59 3.64
N HIS A 796 4.93 22.54 3.10
CA HIS A 796 6.23 22.96 3.63
C HIS A 796 6.23 24.38 4.19
N ASP A 797 6.91 24.59 5.32
CA ASP A 797 7.26 25.94 5.80
C ASP A 797 8.48 26.48 5.02
N PRO A 798 8.45 27.74 4.56
CA PRO A 798 9.62 28.35 3.91
C PRO A 798 10.74 28.65 4.90
N VAL A 799 11.97 28.55 4.42
CA VAL A 799 13.19 28.90 5.16
C VAL A 799 13.81 30.14 4.55
N ILE A 800 14.24 31.10 5.36
CA ILE A 800 14.86 32.34 4.90
C ILE A 800 16.17 32.62 5.65
N VAL A 801 17.15 33.13 4.92
CA VAL A 801 18.39 33.66 5.49
C VAL A 801 18.55 35.15 5.22
N GLN A 802 19.18 35.84 6.16
CA GLN A 802 19.65 37.22 6.02
C GLN A 802 21.18 37.23 6.14
N ILE A 803 21.86 37.66 5.08
CA ILE A 803 23.31 37.54 4.93
C ILE A 803 23.96 38.93 4.80
N LYS A 804 24.93 39.19 5.67
CA LYS A 804 25.80 40.36 5.54
C LYS A 804 27.00 40.06 4.66
N LEU A 805 27.01 40.61 3.45
CA LEU A 805 28.16 40.52 2.53
C LEU A 805 29.16 41.64 2.82
N ASP A 806 30.45 41.29 2.96
CA ASP A 806 31.51 42.30 3.05
C ASP A 806 31.73 42.89 1.66
N LYS A 807 31.81 44.22 1.56
CA LYS A 807 32.35 44.86 0.35
C LYS A 807 33.81 44.45 0.18
N VAL A 808 34.20 43.98 -1.00
CA VAL A 808 35.61 43.86 -1.38
C VAL A 808 36.25 45.23 -1.14
N LYS A 809 37.21 45.28 -0.21
CA LYS A 809 38.05 46.47 -0.06
C LYS A 809 38.81 46.63 -1.37
N ASP A 810 38.63 47.76 -2.04
CA ASP A 810 39.46 48.16 -3.17
C ASP A 810 40.92 47.91 -2.82
N VAL A 811 41.51 46.85 -3.39
CA VAL A 811 42.93 46.65 -3.34
C VAL A 811 43.48 47.78 -4.20
N LYS A 812 43.89 48.88 -3.54
CA LYS A 812 44.73 49.88 -4.17
C LYS A 812 45.97 49.15 -4.67
N VAL A 813 45.98 48.84 -5.97
CA VAL A 813 47.15 48.40 -6.69
C VAL A 813 48.23 49.45 -6.41
N LYS A 814 49.29 49.02 -5.73
CA LYS A 814 50.50 49.81 -5.56
C LYS A 814 51.46 49.51 -6.69
#